data_AF-A0AAW9DCE9-F1
#
_entry.id   AF-A0AAW9DCE9-F1
#
_cell.length_a   1.000
_cell.length_b   1.000
_cell.length_c   1.000
_cell.angle_alpha   90.00
_cell.angle_beta   90.00
_cell.angle_gamma   90.00
#
_symmetry.space_group_name_H-M   'P 1'
#
loop_
_entity.id
_entity.type
_entity.pdbx_description
1 polymer ?
#
loop_
_entity_poly.entity_id
_entity_poly.type
_entity_poly.pdbx_seq_one_letter_code
_entity_poly.pdbx_strand_id
1 'polypeptide(L)'
;MQKINIEFSKHRTNGFILDFLIKSLEVFQKNDSKTYQRFLNEDEISAQEYHDTQDTIISDILFTFFDSFKNKDYKYYEKLINEFFKFYNLYKLNNETLATSQKQLDFITIINVFIPFINHLFFDRLLKYKIELSLIDSILPDEKENTIQKLFKLLESTFEDKTNLKDAIYKILDDNDKNYNLVKEDYDNWINGKNIPNMRHLNMLSELAKFSNKFSENELKILFMFAKLIQYLYSKSKEYFGVELTSLIIKHYKIISMINFLQVSNKLNIFINSCKAKNFEQIKIYLEQYFYQSMDLFYMLDYFVKNNDYLNKTEDMKKYIHENRNKFDILYKIDEKTFFNKIENILPITYFYRNSVVCDSSNITIQDIAKNFYEFSQESSKLYIYVEPTNKKNEKSETNFLEVLKKLENKFNLEKEPYSLFLKARYYAQKREYKKSTEYYLKALKYGKNTIGINIKDIIKEGLFVSAQNTRNEQIDLDKASSPFRKFYNEAYFYKLLESLPKKINQHFLLDMQKQFDIYFKNLFPRVKESSNIFLSSNFLVTNTKDFENVKIDFDNPNKWIKKDLPNKITQLMHCCQLSKIEDVKKLLQANVDVNTKKLNDNCTALICCFGNNYNITENQFEIMELLIPKMSIDALNAKLIKKNETAMSYAIENGLVDIVKLLIDYNVDLNEKCTLDEISYLYYCIQLIYFSNLNLDDYLNFLRYGSKSVSSSQKESSKIIQANPLINNIFDNEIQLNLSNMINNPIHKAIWDDISKANNKRYKDNSKNYYKIFDLLVDNLDYVDISEKNGFTPLIFATEINDTHIVKRLLEKDANPDYYNNFNFRAYDYAKLNKNEELMDLLT
;
A
#
# COMPACT_ATOMS: atom_id res chain seq x y z
N MET A 1 10.80 -42.92 -9.31
CA MET A 1 11.02 -41.79 -10.23
C MET A 1 11.42 -40.58 -9.40
N GLN A 2 12.52 -39.89 -9.74
CA GLN A 2 12.79 -38.58 -9.14
C GLN A 2 11.69 -37.61 -9.59
N LYS A 3 11.10 -36.87 -8.65
CA LYS A 3 10.06 -35.88 -8.95
C LYS A 3 10.69 -34.71 -9.70
N ILE A 4 9.95 -34.16 -10.66
CA ILE A 4 10.38 -33.00 -11.46
C ILE A 4 10.33 -31.76 -10.58
N ASN A 5 11.43 -31.01 -10.53
CA ASN A 5 11.46 -29.73 -9.85
C ASN A 5 10.87 -28.63 -10.75
N ILE A 6 10.03 -27.77 -10.19
CA ILE A 6 9.54 -26.59 -10.90
C ILE A 6 10.30 -25.39 -10.37
N GLU A 7 11.00 -24.71 -11.27
CA GLU A 7 11.77 -23.53 -10.92
C GLU A 7 10.92 -22.27 -11.14
N PHE A 8 10.84 -21.48 -10.07
CA PHE A 8 10.27 -20.14 -10.09
C PHE A 8 11.39 -19.19 -9.70
N SER A 9 11.55 -18.13 -10.46
CA SER A 9 12.50 -17.09 -10.13
C SER A 9 12.03 -16.30 -8.93
N LYS A 10 12.99 -15.79 -8.17
CA LYS A 10 12.76 -15.14 -6.90
C LYS A 10 13.21 -13.70 -7.00
N HIS A 11 12.28 -12.74 -7.09
CA HIS A 11 12.64 -11.33 -6.93
C HIS A 11 12.95 -11.03 -5.46
N ARG A 12 14.14 -11.44 -5.00
CA ARG A 12 14.41 -11.59 -3.58
C ARG A 12 14.30 -10.24 -2.81
N THR A 13 14.88 -9.11 -3.25
CA THR A 13 14.69 -7.76 -2.63
C THR A 13 15.04 -6.57 -3.55
N ASN A 14 14.95 -5.33 -3.02
CA ASN A 14 15.66 -4.13 -3.52
C ASN A 14 17.19 -4.29 -3.55
N GLY A 15 17.72 -5.30 -2.88
CA GLY A 15 19.15 -5.56 -2.71
C GLY A 15 19.90 -5.70 -4.02
N PHE A 16 19.33 -6.26 -5.10
CA PHE A 16 20.06 -6.35 -6.37
C PHE A 16 20.43 -4.97 -6.95
N ILE A 17 19.46 -4.04 -7.01
CA ILE A 17 19.68 -2.69 -7.53
C ILE A 17 20.52 -1.86 -6.54
N LEU A 18 20.23 -1.98 -5.24
CA LEU A 18 20.98 -1.26 -4.21
C LEU A 18 22.41 -1.76 -4.08
N ASP A 19 22.66 -3.07 -4.06
CA ASP A 19 24.00 -3.69 -4.09
C ASP A 19 24.80 -3.21 -5.29
N PHE A 20 24.15 -3.16 -6.46
CA PHE A 20 24.76 -2.66 -7.67
C PHE A 20 25.19 -1.19 -7.53
N LEU A 21 24.29 -0.30 -7.07
CA LEU A 21 24.58 1.12 -6.87
C LEU A 21 25.67 1.34 -5.82
N ILE A 22 25.55 0.65 -4.68
CA ILE A 22 26.48 0.72 -3.56
C ILE A 22 27.88 0.29 -3.98
N LYS A 23 28.01 -0.87 -4.65
CA LYS A 23 29.31 -1.38 -5.08
C LYS A 23 29.92 -0.59 -6.23
N SER A 24 29.11 -0.10 -7.17
CA SER A 24 29.61 0.70 -8.31
C SER A 24 30.12 2.09 -7.90
N LEU A 25 29.45 2.71 -6.94
CA LEU A 25 29.80 4.03 -6.43
C LEU A 25 30.70 3.96 -5.18
N GLU A 26 31.08 2.76 -4.73
CA GLU A 26 31.86 2.54 -3.51
C GLU A 26 31.24 3.24 -2.30
N VAL A 27 29.91 3.19 -2.19
CA VAL A 27 29.14 3.80 -1.10
C VAL A 27 29.31 2.95 0.15
N PHE A 28 30.48 3.04 0.77
CA PHE A 28 30.71 2.53 2.10
C PHE A 28 31.74 3.40 2.82
N GLN A 29 31.47 3.72 4.08
CA GLN A 29 32.20 3.19 5.25
C GLN A 29 32.22 4.18 6.43
N LYS A 30 31.86 3.67 7.63
CA LYS A 30 32.79 3.63 8.79
C LYS A 30 32.27 2.81 9.97
N ASN A 31 30.95 2.63 10.16
CA ASN A 31 30.41 2.03 11.40
C ASN A 31 29.37 0.89 11.27
N ASP A 32 28.80 0.59 10.09
CA ASP A 32 27.60 -0.29 10.02
C ASP A 32 27.57 -1.35 8.87
N SER A 33 28.73 -1.89 8.46
CA SER A 33 28.81 -2.82 7.33
C SER A 33 27.95 -4.07 7.47
N LYS A 34 27.70 -4.50 8.72
CA LYS A 34 26.90 -5.69 9.01
C LYS A 34 25.41 -5.45 8.74
N THR A 35 24.88 -4.27 9.06
CA THR A 35 23.48 -3.92 8.83
C THR A 35 23.18 -3.82 7.33
N TYR A 36 24.08 -3.19 6.57
CA TYR A 36 23.98 -3.15 5.10
C TYR A 36 24.06 -4.55 4.50
N GLN A 37 25.00 -5.38 4.95
CA GLN A 37 25.10 -6.75 4.45
C GLN A 37 23.86 -7.59 4.81
N ARG A 38 23.30 -7.46 6.02
CA ARG A 38 22.05 -8.15 6.39
C ARG A 38 20.87 -7.69 5.52
N PHE A 39 20.79 -6.40 5.22
CA PHE A 39 19.78 -5.84 4.32
C PHE A 39 19.95 -6.33 2.87
N LEU A 40 21.17 -6.35 2.35
CA LEU A 40 21.49 -6.84 1.00
C LEU A 40 21.34 -8.36 0.88
N ASN A 41 21.64 -9.11 1.95
CA ASN A 41 21.51 -10.56 2.01
C ASN A 41 20.09 -11.02 2.40
N GLU A 42 19.21 -10.07 2.74
CA GLU A 42 17.79 -10.30 3.07
C GLU A 42 17.57 -11.21 4.27
N ASP A 43 18.39 -11.03 5.29
CA ASP A 43 18.18 -11.71 6.56
C ASP A 43 16.83 -11.33 7.16
N GLU A 44 16.30 -12.14 8.10
CA GLU A 44 15.07 -11.80 8.82
C GLU A 44 15.28 -10.51 9.63
N ILE A 45 14.90 -9.37 9.05
CA ILE A 45 14.95 -8.02 9.65
C ILE A 45 13.55 -7.43 9.75
N SER A 46 13.35 -6.52 10.71
CA SER A 46 12.04 -5.88 10.90
C SER A 46 11.70 -4.91 9.76
N ALA A 47 10.41 -4.61 9.54
CA ALA A 47 9.98 -3.63 8.54
C ALA A 47 10.62 -2.25 8.78
N GLN A 48 10.74 -1.84 10.05
CA GLN A 48 11.37 -0.59 10.44
C GLN A 48 12.86 -0.59 10.08
N GLU A 49 13.59 -1.63 10.49
CA GLU A 49 15.01 -1.83 10.18
C GLU A 49 15.26 -1.82 8.65
N TYR A 50 14.36 -2.42 7.88
CA TYR A 50 14.43 -2.41 6.41
C TYR A 50 14.34 -0.99 5.85
N HIS A 51 13.34 -0.21 6.25
CA HIS A 51 13.14 1.15 5.75
C HIS A 51 14.26 2.10 6.20
N ASP A 52 14.66 2.04 7.47
CA ASP A 52 15.75 2.86 8.00
C ASP A 52 17.07 2.58 7.28
N THR A 53 17.37 1.30 6.99
CA THR A 53 18.57 0.92 6.26
C THR A 53 18.52 1.39 4.80
N GLN A 54 17.36 1.28 4.15
CA GLN A 54 17.18 1.77 2.78
C GLN A 54 17.40 3.30 2.69
N ASP A 55 16.80 4.06 3.59
CA ASP A 55 16.92 5.53 3.61
C ASP A 55 18.36 5.96 3.86
N THR A 56 19.07 5.26 4.76
CA THR A 56 20.50 5.50 5.01
C THR A 56 21.34 5.26 3.75
N ILE A 57 21.11 4.15 3.05
CA ILE A 57 21.81 3.84 1.79
C ILE A 57 21.56 4.92 0.73
N ILE A 58 20.31 5.37 0.57
CA ILE A 58 19.95 6.42 -0.41
C ILE A 58 20.67 7.73 -0.08
N SER A 59 20.68 8.12 1.19
CA SER A 59 21.39 9.30 1.68
C SER A 59 22.89 9.25 1.35
N ASP A 60 23.54 8.12 1.61
CA ASP A 60 24.97 7.94 1.33
C ASP A 60 25.26 7.98 -0.19
N ILE A 61 24.40 7.38 -1.02
CA ILE A 61 24.50 7.45 -2.49
C ILE A 61 24.42 8.92 -2.94
N LEU A 62 23.45 9.67 -2.45
CA LEU A 62 23.24 11.06 -2.86
C LEU A 62 24.35 11.99 -2.37
N PHE A 63 24.83 11.79 -1.16
CA PHE A 63 25.96 12.55 -0.62
C PHE A 63 27.18 12.44 -1.54
N THR A 64 27.42 11.25 -2.10
CA THR A 64 28.50 10.98 -3.05
C THR A 64 28.40 11.84 -4.33
N PHE A 65 27.20 12.26 -4.73
CA PHE A 65 26.99 13.10 -5.92
C PHE A 65 26.87 14.61 -5.65
N PHE A 66 26.62 15.00 -4.41
CA PHE A 66 26.28 16.40 -4.08
C PHE A 66 27.25 17.07 -3.12
N ASP A 67 28.11 16.29 -2.44
CA ASP A 67 29.08 16.71 -1.42
C ASP A 67 28.44 17.51 -0.25
N SER A 68 27.10 17.68 -0.23
CA SER A 68 26.34 18.46 0.73
C SER A 68 24.84 18.15 0.70
N PHE A 69 24.27 17.93 1.88
CA PHE A 69 22.82 17.83 2.10
C PHE A 69 22.06 19.15 1.87
N LYS A 70 22.76 20.28 1.72
CA LYS A 70 22.17 21.61 1.49
C LYS A 70 21.98 21.93 0.01
N ASN A 71 22.42 21.07 -0.91
CA ASN A 71 22.26 21.28 -2.34
C ASN A 71 20.75 21.25 -2.71
N LYS A 72 20.27 22.23 -3.47
CA LYS A 72 18.85 22.31 -3.88
C LYS A 72 18.43 21.09 -4.71
N ASP A 73 19.35 20.54 -5.49
CA ASP A 73 19.11 19.36 -6.33
C ASP A 73 19.06 18.09 -5.47
N TYR A 74 19.74 18.03 -4.30
CA TYR A 74 19.76 16.86 -3.40
C TYR A 74 18.34 16.39 -3.05
N LYS A 75 17.49 17.32 -2.60
CA LYS A 75 16.11 17.01 -2.18
C LYS A 75 15.25 16.47 -3.33
N TYR A 76 15.47 16.94 -4.55
CA TYR A 76 14.74 16.45 -5.71
C TYR A 76 15.10 14.99 -6.01
N TYR A 77 16.40 14.68 -6.05
CA TYR A 77 16.84 13.32 -6.36
C TYR A 77 16.60 12.32 -5.23
N GLU A 78 16.61 12.76 -3.98
CA GLU A 78 16.16 11.96 -2.83
C GLU A 78 14.71 11.51 -3.00
N LYS A 79 13.82 12.44 -3.33
CA LYS A 79 12.42 12.12 -3.62
C LYS A 79 12.28 11.21 -4.83
N LEU A 80 13.04 11.45 -5.90
CA LEU A 80 13.00 10.64 -7.12
C LEU A 80 13.42 9.19 -6.87
N ILE A 81 14.53 8.97 -6.14
CA ILE A 81 15.00 7.63 -5.77
C ILE A 81 13.97 6.94 -4.86
N ASN A 82 13.35 7.67 -3.94
CA ASN A 82 12.30 7.12 -3.08
C ASN A 82 11.05 6.70 -3.86
N GLU A 83 10.58 7.53 -4.81
CA GLU A 83 9.46 7.15 -5.70
C GLU A 83 9.84 5.95 -6.58
N PHE A 84 11.08 5.88 -7.06
CA PHE A 84 11.58 4.71 -7.80
C PHE A 84 11.54 3.43 -6.96
N PHE A 85 11.96 3.45 -5.69
CA PHE A 85 11.89 2.26 -4.85
C PHE A 85 10.47 1.89 -4.45
N LYS A 86 9.56 2.87 -4.31
CA LYS A 86 8.11 2.59 -4.18
C LYS A 86 7.59 1.86 -5.41
N PHE A 87 7.92 2.37 -6.61
CA PHE A 87 7.59 1.72 -7.87
C PHE A 87 8.18 0.31 -7.97
N TYR A 88 9.46 0.14 -7.67
CA TYR A 88 10.15 -1.15 -7.76
C TYR A 88 9.58 -2.17 -6.77
N ASN A 89 9.19 -1.72 -5.57
CA ASN A 89 8.45 -2.55 -4.62
C ASN A 89 7.10 -2.99 -5.21
N LEU A 90 6.31 -2.07 -5.76
CA LEU A 90 5.06 -2.43 -6.44
C LEU A 90 5.30 -3.36 -7.63
N TYR A 91 6.36 -3.16 -8.41
CA TYR A 91 6.72 -3.99 -9.55
C TYR A 91 6.92 -5.44 -9.12
N LYS A 92 7.70 -5.68 -8.04
CA LYS A 92 7.91 -7.04 -7.49
C LYS A 92 6.64 -7.66 -6.92
N LEU A 93 5.78 -6.85 -6.29
CA LEU A 93 4.53 -7.32 -5.68
C LEU A 93 3.48 -7.73 -6.72
N ASN A 94 3.47 -7.07 -7.87
CA ASN A 94 2.42 -7.22 -8.87
C ASN A 94 2.86 -8.00 -10.13
N ASN A 95 4.16 -8.24 -10.31
CA ASN A 95 4.70 -9.13 -11.35
C ASN A 95 5.00 -10.52 -10.78
N GLU A 96 4.09 -11.46 -11.03
CA GLU A 96 4.34 -12.87 -10.73
C GLU A 96 5.45 -13.41 -11.62
N THR A 97 6.32 -14.20 -11.03
CA THR A 97 7.50 -14.75 -11.67
C THR A 97 7.24 -16.20 -12.08
N LEU A 98 6.39 -16.36 -13.10
CA LEU A 98 5.96 -17.65 -13.62
C LEU A 98 7.13 -18.34 -14.35
N ALA A 99 7.48 -19.60 -14.05
CA ALA A 99 8.44 -20.41 -14.84
C ALA A 99 9.77 -19.78 -15.29
N THR A 100 10.18 -18.65 -14.71
CA THR A 100 11.28 -17.83 -15.19
C THR A 100 12.50 -18.14 -14.31
N SER A 101 13.71 -18.03 -14.85
CA SER A 101 14.94 -18.16 -14.07
C SER A 101 15.33 -16.83 -13.43
N GLN A 102 16.13 -16.89 -12.36
CA GLN A 102 16.60 -15.66 -11.73
C GLN A 102 17.39 -14.79 -12.71
N LYS A 103 18.21 -15.45 -13.52
CA LYS A 103 19.06 -14.80 -14.53
C LYS A 103 18.24 -14.06 -15.58
N GLN A 104 17.13 -14.63 -16.06
CA GLN A 104 16.21 -13.94 -16.98
C GLN A 104 15.61 -12.69 -16.34
N LEU A 105 15.13 -12.78 -15.11
CA LEU A 105 14.53 -11.64 -14.42
C LEU A 105 15.53 -10.52 -14.13
N ASP A 106 16.73 -10.87 -13.68
CA ASP A 106 17.78 -9.90 -13.42
C ASP A 106 18.14 -9.18 -14.72
N PHE A 107 18.22 -9.91 -15.84
CA PHE A 107 18.41 -9.32 -17.16
C PHE A 107 17.29 -8.33 -17.51
N ILE A 108 16.02 -8.74 -17.41
CA ILE A 108 14.84 -7.90 -17.68
C ILE A 108 14.84 -6.64 -16.79
N THR A 109 15.14 -6.82 -15.50
CA THR A 109 15.21 -5.72 -14.52
C THR A 109 16.30 -4.73 -14.90
N ILE A 110 17.47 -5.22 -15.33
CA ILE A 110 18.56 -4.36 -15.78
C ILE A 110 18.13 -3.50 -16.97
N ILE A 111 17.54 -4.12 -18.00
CA ILE A 111 17.24 -3.43 -19.26
C ILE A 111 16.03 -2.49 -19.18
N ASN A 112 15.00 -2.85 -18.39
CA ASN A 112 13.71 -2.15 -18.38
C ASN A 112 13.52 -1.22 -17.17
N VAL A 113 14.27 -1.44 -16.08
CA VAL A 113 14.10 -0.68 -14.83
C VAL A 113 15.38 0.04 -14.46
N PHE A 114 16.50 -0.68 -14.36
CA PHE A 114 17.76 -0.12 -13.88
C PHE A 114 18.39 0.85 -14.87
N ILE A 115 18.63 0.42 -16.12
CA ILE A 115 19.26 1.25 -17.15
C ILE A 115 18.48 2.54 -17.37
N PRO A 116 17.15 2.53 -17.64
CA PRO A 116 16.39 3.77 -17.82
C PRO A 116 16.54 4.73 -16.62
N PHE A 117 16.37 4.22 -15.40
CA PHE A 117 16.47 5.02 -14.19
C PHE A 117 17.85 5.66 -14.00
N ILE A 118 18.92 4.87 -14.09
CA ILE A 118 20.29 5.36 -13.96
C ILE A 118 20.61 6.37 -15.05
N ASN A 119 20.11 6.13 -16.26
CA ASN A 119 20.42 6.98 -17.39
C ASN A 119 19.84 8.37 -17.20
N HIS A 120 18.61 8.49 -16.70
CA HIS A 120 18.03 9.78 -16.32
C HIS A 120 18.75 10.46 -15.15
N LEU A 121 19.11 9.70 -14.11
CA LEU A 121 19.83 10.23 -12.94
C LEU A 121 21.12 10.97 -13.33
N PHE A 122 21.82 10.49 -14.36
CA PHE A 122 23.09 11.02 -14.83
C PHE A 122 22.97 11.98 -16.01
N PHE A 123 22.13 11.71 -17.01
CA PHE A 123 22.07 12.52 -18.23
C PHE A 123 21.59 13.96 -17.98
N ASP A 124 20.63 14.17 -17.08
CA ASP A 124 20.19 15.52 -16.73
C ASP A 124 21.36 16.36 -16.18
N ARG A 125 22.27 15.73 -15.45
CA ARG A 125 23.48 16.39 -14.97
C ARG A 125 24.50 16.58 -16.08
N LEU A 126 24.79 15.55 -16.87
CA LEU A 126 25.73 15.65 -17.98
C LEU A 126 25.31 16.80 -18.93
N LEU A 127 24.02 16.97 -19.16
CA LEU A 127 23.45 18.06 -19.96
C LEU A 127 23.43 19.42 -19.25
N LYS A 128 23.19 19.48 -17.94
CA LYS A 128 23.40 20.71 -17.13
C LYS A 128 24.80 21.29 -17.37
N TYR A 129 25.77 20.41 -17.57
CA TYR A 129 27.15 20.76 -17.88
C TYR A 129 27.53 20.56 -19.37
N LYS A 130 26.55 20.54 -20.27
CA LYS A 130 26.74 20.55 -21.74
C LYS A 130 27.64 19.43 -22.31
N ILE A 131 27.74 18.29 -21.63
CA ILE A 131 28.49 17.14 -22.13
C ILE A 131 27.72 16.48 -23.29
N GLU A 132 28.39 16.32 -24.42
CA GLU A 132 27.82 15.72 -25.64
C GLU A 132 27.72 14.19 -25.56
N LEU A 133 26.69 13.63 -26.21
CA LEU A 133 26.51 12.18 -26.34
C LEU A 133 27.70 11.48 -27.02
N SER A 134 28.33 12.14 -28.00
CA SER A 134 29.51 11.64 -28.73
C SER A 134 30.66 11.28 -27.78
N LEU A 135 30.81 12.04 -26.69
CA LEU A 135 31.81 11.82 -25.66
C LEU A 135 31.45 10.58 -24.82
N ILE A 136 30.18 10.41 -24.46
CA ILE A 136 29.69 9.27 -23.69
C ILE A 136 29.85 7.96 -24.48
N ASP A 137 29.52 7.99 -25.77
CA ASP A 137 29.71 6.86 -26.68
C ASP A 137 31.17 6.41 -26.76
N SER A 138 32.11 7.37 -26.70
CA SER A 138 33.54 7.09 -26.84
C SER A 138 34.15 6.37 -25.64
N ILE A 139 33.49 6.43 -24.47
CA ILE A 139 34.00 5.84 -23.23
C ILE A 139 33.37 4.48 -22.90
N LEU A 140 32.34 4.01 -23.62
CA LEU A 140 31.69 2.73 -23.32
C LEU A 140 32.68 1.54 -23.35
N PRO A 141 32.65 0.63 -22.36
CA PRO A 141 33.63 -0.43 -22.22
C PRO A 141 33.47 -1.54 -23.27
N ASP A 142 34.56 -2.23 -23.56
CA ASP A 142 34.58 -3.47 -24.33
C ASP A 142 35.59 -4.49 -23.75
N GLU A 143 35.86 -5.57 -24.48
CA GLU A 143 36.78 -6.61 -24.00
C GLU A 143 38.24 -6.19 -23.92
N LYS A 144 38.64 -5.19 -24.71
CA LYS A 144 40.03 -4.73 -24.79
C LYS A 144 40.28 -3.62 -23.78
N GLU A 145 39.34 -2.68 -23.68
CA GLU A 145 39.54 -1.46 -22.90
C GLU A 145 38.35 -1.15 -22.01
N ASN A 146 38.66 -0.86 -20.75
CA ASN A 146 37.69 -0.45 -19.77
C ASN A 146 37.30 1.03 -19.94
N THR A 147 36.21 1.42 -19.30
CA THR A 147 35.59 2.75 -19.42
C THR A 147 36.55 3.88 -18.99
N ILE A 148 37.38 3.62 -17.98
CA ILE A 148 38.34 4.59 -17.44
C ILE A 148 39.52 4.78 -18.39
N GLN A 149 40.05 3.71 -18.98
CA GLN A 149 41.12 3.78 -19.98
C GLN A 149 40.67 4.60 -21.18
N LYS A 150 39.44 4.39 -21.65
CA LYS A 150 38.87 5.17 -22.75
C LYS A 150 38.66 6.63 -22.39
N LEU A 151 38.17 6.92 -21.17
CA LEU A 151 38.05 8.29 -20.67
C LEU A 151 39.40 8.99 -20.59
N PHE A 152 40.44 8.31 -20.13
CA PHE A 152 41.80 8.87 -20.07
C PHE A 152 42.35 9.23 -21.45
N LYS A 153 42.20 8.35 -22.44
CA LYS A 153 42.59 8.64 -23.83
C LYS A 153 41.81 9.81 -24.41
N LEU A 154 40.51 9.86 -24.13
CA LEU A 154 39.66 10.97 -24.55
C LEU A 154 40.15 12.28 -23.94
N LEU A 155 40.46 12.30 -22.64
CA LEU A 155 40.95 13.51 -21.96
C LEU A 155 42.30 13.96 -22.49
N GLU A 156 43.25 13.05 -22.65
CA GLU A 156 44.56 13.36 -23.20
C GLU A 156 44.46 13.99 -24.60
N SER A 157 43.49 13.56 -25.42
CA SER A 157 43.23 14.16 -26.74
C SER A 157 42.72 15.61 -26.69
N THR A 158 42.34 16.11 -25.51
CA THR A 158 41.83 17.47 -25.31
C THR A 158 42.85 18.43 -24.71
N PHE A 159 44.09 17.97 -24.43
CA PHE A 159 45.09 18.81 -23.77
C PHE A 159 45.75 19.81 -24.73
N GLU A 160 45.88 21.07 -24.31
CA GLU A 160 46.28 22.18 -25.19
C GLU A 160 47.79 22.21 -25.53
N ASP A 161 48.65 21.50 -24.79
CA ASP A 161 50.12 21.69 -24.84
C ASP A 161 50.98 20.46 -25.21
N LYS A 162 50.45 19.44 -25.91
CA LYS A 162 51.12 18.12 -26.06
C LYS A 162 51.56 17.49 -24.73
N THR A 163 51.06 18.00 -23.60
CA THR A 163 51.25 17.41 -22.29
C THR A 163 50.57 16.05 -22.33
N ASN A 164 51.31 14.98 -22.05
CA ASN A 164 50.71 13.65 -21.96
C ASN A 164 50.02 13.49 -20.60
N LEU A 165 49.12 12.51 -20.50
CA LEU A 165 48.33 12.27 -19.29
C LEU A 165 49.19 12.05 -18.05
N LYS A 166 50.32 11.36 -18.20
CA LYS A 166 51.25 11.07 -17.11
C LYS A 166 51.82 12.35 -16.53
N ASP A 167 52.29 13.25 -17.38
CA ASP A 167 52.87 14.52 -16.97
C ASP A 167 51.83 15.45 -16.33
N ALA A 168 50.58 15.43 -16.84
CA ALA A 168 49.48 16.18 -16.25
C ALA A 168 49.14 15.68 -14.83
N ILE A 169 49.04 14.37 -14.63
CA ILE A 169 48.78 13.77 -13.30
C ILE A 169 49.94 14.06 -12.34
N TYR A 170 51.19 13.97 -12.79
CA TYR A 170 52.35 14.25 -11.93
C TYR A 170 52.41 15.71 -11.49
N LYS A 171 52.09 16.66 -12.37
CA LYS A 171 51.98 18.09 -12.00
C LYS A 171 50.92 18.31 -10.90
N ILE A 172 49.75 17.70 -11.01
CA ILE A 172 48.68 17.80 -9.99
C ILE A 172 49.12 17.21 -8.64
N LEU A 173 49.93 16.16 -8.67
CA LEU A 173 50.45 15.52 -7.45
C LEU A 173 51.51 16.38 -6.76
N ASP A 174 52.41 16.99 -7.53
CA ASP A 174 53.45 17.89 -7.04
C ASP A 174 52.85 19.17 -6.41
N ASP A 175 51.77 19.71 -6.98
CA ASP A 175 51.09 20.92 -6.49
C ASP A 175 50.36 20.73 -5.14
N ASN A 176 50.10 19.48 -4.73
CA ASN A 176 49.18 19.16 -3.63
C ASN A 176 49.82 18.48 -2.41
N ASP A 177 51.13 18.23 -2.41
CA ASP A 177 51.88 17.56 -1.31
C ASP A 177 51.26 16.20 -0.88
N LYS A 178 50.63 15.49 -1.83
CA LYS A 178 49.89 14.23 -1.60
C LYS A 178 50.72 13.01 -2.00
N ASN A 179 50.98 12.10 -1.04
CA ASN A 179 51.38 10.69 -1.18
C ASN A 179 51.86 10.23 -2.59
N TYR A 180 52.95 10.83 -3.05
CA TYR A 180 53.48 10.75 -4.42
C TYR A 180 53.71 9.32 -4.94
N ASN A 181 54.16 8.42 -4.06
CA ASN A 181 54.49 7.04 -4.44
C ASN A 181 53.25 6.14 -4.65
N LEU A 182 52.16 6.34 -3.89
CA LEU A 182 50.95 5.51 -4.00
C LEU A 182 50.17 5.81 -5.28
N VAL A 183 50.07 7.09 -5.65
CA VAL A 183 49.33 7.47 -6.87
C VAL A 183 50.10 7.09 -8.15
N LYS A 184 51.43 7.01 -8.08
CA LYS A 184 52.26 6.54 -9.18
C LYS A 184 52.04 5.06 -9.50
N GLU A 185 51.96 4.21 -8.48
CA GLU A 185 51.62 2.79 -8.65
C GLU A 185 50.18 2.61 -9.14
N ASP A 186 49.25 3.43 -8.63
CA ASP A 186 47.85 3.40 -9.06
C ASP A 186 47.66 3.86 -10.52
N TYR A 187 48.41 4.86 -10.98
CA TYR A 187 48.36 5.34 -12.37
C TYR A 187 48.64 4.21 -13.36
N ASP A 188 49.75 3.50 -13.17
CA ASP A 188 50.14 2.38 -14.04
C ASP A 188 49.08 1.27 -14.01
N ASN A 189 48.43 1.06 -12.86
CA ASN A 189 47.34 0.10 -12.76
C ASN A 189 46.07 0.57 -13.49
N TRP A 190 45.74 1.86 -13.48
CA TRP A 190 44.57 2.40 -14.19
C TRP A 190 44.73 2.33 -15.70
N ILE A 191 45.86 2.78 -16.25
CA ILE A 191 46.08 2.80 -17.71
C ILE A 191 46.19 1.40 -18.31
N ASN A 192 46.64 0.43 -17.51
CA ASN A 192 46.69 -0.99 -17.90
C ASN A 192 45.40 -1.73 -17.58
N GLY A 193 44.40 -1.04 -17.02
CA GLY A 193 43.09 -1.60 -16.69
C GLY A 193 43.07 -2.65 -15.58
N LYS A 194 44.12 -2.69 -14.74
CA LYS A 194 44.25 -3.61 -13.60
C LYS A 194 43.33 -3.21 -12.44
N ASN A 195 43.15 -1.92 -12.20
CA ASN A 195 42.19 -1.36 -11.24
C ASN A 195 41.56 -0.07 -11.81
N ILE A 196 40.57 0.49 -11.10
CA ILE A 196 39.94 1.77 -11.45
C ILE A 196 40.09 2.78 -10.29
N PRO A 197 40.07 4.10 -10.55
CA PRO A 197 40.17 5.12 -9.51
C PRO A 197 39.04 5.00 -8.47
N ASN A 198 39.38 5.08 -7.19
CA ASN A 198 38.40 5.13 -6.09
C ASN A 198 37.84 6.55 -5.88
N MET A 199 36.83 6.72 -5.03
CA MET A 199 36.23 8.04 -4.76
C MET A 199 37.21 9.10 -4.24
N ARG A 200 38.27 8.71 -3.51
CA ARG A 200 39.30 9.64 -3.03
C ARG A 200 40.15 10.21 -4.16
N HIS A 201 40.32 9.45 -5.24
CA HIS A 201 41.07 9.86 -6.41
C HIS A 201 40.30 10.84 -7.31
N LEU A 202 38.95 10.85 -7.26
CA LEU A 202 38.15 11.67 -8.16
C LEU A 202 38.38 13.17 -8.01
N ASN A 203 38.54 13.65 -6.77
CA ASN A 203 38.81 15.08 -6.52
C ASN A 203 40.15 15.52 -7.11
N MET A 204 41.15 14.64 -7.15
CA MET A 204 42.43 14.92 -7.80
C MET A 204 42.31 14.81 -9.32
N LEU A 205 41.65 13.76 -9.82
CA LEU A 205 41.48 13.54 -11.26
C LEU A 205 40.63 14.61 -11.93
N SER A 206 39.70 15.25 -11.20
CA SER A 206 38.95 16.39 -11.73
C SER A 206 39.84 17.60 -12.03
N GLU A 207 40.97 17.77 -11.35
CA GLU A 207 41.93 18.86 -11.62
C GLU A 207 42.61 18.73 -12.99
N LEU A 208 42.50 17.58 -13.67
CA LEU A 208 42.97 17.43 -15.05
C LEU A 208 42.25 18.38 -16.02
N ALA A 209 41.11 18.94 -15.61
CA ALA A 209 40.45 20.04 -16.31
C ALA A 209 41.38 21.25 -16.54
N LYS A 210 42.39 21.49 -15.68
CA LYS A 210 43.39 22.56 -15.86
C LYS A 210 44.19 22.44 -17.17
N PHE A 211 44.29 21.23 -17.70
CA PHE A 211 45.04 20.92 -18.93
C PHE A 211 44.13 20.82 -20.16
N SER A 212 42.81 20.82 -19.99
CA SER A 212 41.82 20.64 -21.05
C SER A 212 40.97 21.89 -21.23
N ASN A 213 40.74 22.30 -22.48
CA ASN A 213 39.79 23.38 -22.79
C ASN A 213 38.35 22.91 -22.94
N LYS A 214 38.09 21.60 -22.84
CA LYS A 214 36.77 21.01 -23.09
C LYS A 214 35.96 20.76 -21.82
N PHE A 215 36.60 20.64 -20.67
CA PHE A 215 35.94 20.18 -19.45
C PHE A 215 36.27 21.09 -18.26
N SER A 216 35.25 21.43 -17.46
CA SER A 216 35.43 21.94 -16.11
C SER A 216 35.73 20.82 -15.11
N GLU A 217 36.28 21.16 -13.93
CA GLU A 217 36.54 20.17 -12.87
C GLU A 217 35.27 19.40 -12.46
N ASN A 218 34.12 20.09 -12.39
CA ASN A 218 32.83 19.48 -12.06
C ASN A 218 32.33 18.52 -13.15
N GLU A 219 32.45 18.91 -14.42
CA GLU A 219 32.14 18.05 -15.57
C GLU A 219 32.96 16.77 -15.53
N LEU A 220 34.26 16.93 -15.26
CA LEU A 220 35.19 15.83 -15.25
C LEU A 220 34.93 14.88 -14.07
N LYS A 221 34.62 15.42 -12.88
CA LYS A 221 34.20 14.63 -11.72
C LYS A 221 32.98 13.77 -12.06
N ILE A 222 31.96 14.34 -12.70
CA ILE A 222 30.73 13.62 -13.09
C ILE A 222 31.03 12.56 -14.15
N LEU A 223 31.87 12.86 -15.14
CA LEU A 223 32.30 11.90 -16.17
C LEU A 223 33.02 10.70 -15.57
N PHE A 224 33.90 10.91 -14.58
CA PHE A 224 34.55 9.80 -13.89
C PHE A 224 33.55 8.96 -13.07
N MET A 225 32.61 9.59 -12.36
CA MET A 225 31.57 8.85 -11.61
C MET A 225 30.70 8.01 -12.55
N PHE A 226 30.31 8.58 -13.68
CA PHE A 226 29.60 7.88 -14.75
C PHE A 226 30.42 6.71 -15.30
N ALA A 227 31.70 6.94 -15.58
CA ALA A 227 32.59 5.93 -16.12
C ALA A 227 32.76 4.74 -15.16
N LYS A 228 32.85 5.00 -13.85
CA LYS A 228 32.86 3.96 -12.82
C LYS A 228 31.59 3.13 -12.82
N LEU A 229 30.42 3.78 -12.89
CA LEU A 229 29.14 3.08 -12.88
C LEU A 229 28.98 2.15 -14.08
N ILE A 230 29.28 2.65 -15.28
CA ILE A 230 29.20 1.84 -16.51
C ILE A 230 30.25 0.74 -16.53
N GLN A 231 31.45 1.00 -16.02
CA GLN A 231 32.46 -0.06 -15.88
C GLN A 231 31.99 -1.16 -14.94
N TYR A 232 31.37 -0.80 -13.82
CA TYR A 232 30.84 -1.77 -12.88
C TYR A 232 29.70 -2.59 -13.49
N LEU A 233 28.80 -1.94 -14.25
CA LEU A 233 27.75 -2.61 -15.04
C LEU A 233 28.36 -3.66 -15.96
N TYR A 234 29.35 -3.27 -16.76
CA TYR A 234 30.03 -4.17 -17.67
C TYR A 234 30.68 -5.35 -16.94
N SER A 235 31.47 -5.09 -15.90
CA SER A 235 32.20 -6.13 -15.16
C SER A 235 31.24 -7.15 -14.51
N LYS A 236 30.17 -6.68 -13.86
CA LYS A 236 29.20 -7.56 -13.20
C LYS A 236 28.30 -8.28 -14.18
N SER A 237 27.86 -7.60 -15.24
CA SER A 237 27.14 -8.28 -16.32
C SER A 237 28.02 -9.34 -16.98
N LYS A 238 29.32 -9.09 -17.19
CA LYS A 238 30.24 -10.06 -17.79
C LYS A 238 30.43 -11.29 -16.90
N GLU A 239 30.60 -11.07 -15.60
CA GLU A 239 30.71 -12.14 -14.59
C GLU A 239 29.44 -13.01 -14.54
N TYR A 240 28.25 -12.39 -14.63
CA TYR A 240 26.98 -13.07 -14.39
C TYR A 240 26.29 -13.60 -15.67
N PHE A 241 26.31 -12.83 -16.75
CA PHE A 241 25.66 -13.16 -18.04
C PHE A 241 26.64 -13.65 -19.11
N GLY A 242 27.94 -13.43 -18.95
CA GLY A 242 28.93 -13.68 -19.99
C GLY A 242 29.09 -12.52 -20.98
N VAL A 243 30.09 -12.65 -21.85
CA VAL A 243 30.55 -11.57 -22.76
C VAL A 243 29.46 -11.14 -23.74
N GLU A 244 28.79 -12.09 -24.39
CA GLU A 244 27.84 -11.81 -25.47
C GLU A 244 26.64 -10.99 -24.98
N LEU A 245 25.97 -11.47 -23.92
CA LEU A 245 24.84 -10.77 -23.30
C LEU A 245 25.26 -9.41 -22.72
N THR A 246 26.46 -9.30 -22.17
CA THR A 246 26.98 -8.03 -21.67
C THR A 246 27.19 -7.02 -22.79
N SER A 247 27.70 -7.46 -23.94
CA SER A 247 27.83 -6.61 -25.13
C SER A 247 26.46 -6.07 -25.58
N LEU A 248 25.42 -6.91 -25.53
CA LEU A 248 24.04 -6.47 -25.81
C LEU A 248 23.53 -5.45 -24.77
N ILE A 249 23.78 -5.67 -23.47
CA ILE A 249 23.43 -4.72 -22.41
C ILE A 249 24.10 -3.35 -22.65
N ILE A 250 25.38 -3.31 -23.02
CA ILE A 250 26.09 -2.05 -23.30
C ILE A 250 25.54 -1.36 -24.55
N LYS A 251 25.24 -2.12 -25.61
CA LYS A 251 24.60 -1.56 -26.80
C LYS A 251 23.20 -1.01 -26.49
N HIS A 252 22.44 -1.70 -25.65
CA HIS A 252 21.15 -1.23 -25.16
C HIS A 252 21.29 0.08 -24.39
N TYR A 253 22.21 0.12 -23.42
CA TYR A 253 22.55 1.32 -22.66
C TYR A 253 22.85 2.52 -23.56
N LYS A 254 23.67 2.31 -24.61
CA LYS A 254 23.98 3.33 -25.62
C LYS A 254 22.74 3.88 -26.30
N ILE A 255 21.83 3.00 -26.74
CA ILE A 255 20.60 3.41 -27.44
C ILE A 255 19.70 4.25 -26.51
N ILE A 256 19.51 3.82 -25.26
CA ILE A 256 18.73 4.58 -24.28
C ILE A 256 19.37 5.95 -24.02
N SER A 257 20.70 5.99 -23.92
CA SER A 257 21.47 7.23 -23.71
C SER A 257 21.28 8.23 -24.83
N MET A 258 21.33 7.76 -26.09
CA MET A 258 21.10 8.60 -27.26
C MET A 258 19.70 9.21 -27.28
N ILE A 259 18.69 8.42 -26.91
CA ILE A 259 17.29 8.86 -26.94
C ILE A 259 17.00 9.83 -25.81
N ASN A 260 17.54 9.59 -24.61
CA ASN A 260 17.51 10.56 -23.50
C ASN A 260 18.11 11.90 -23.94
N PHE A 261 19.27 11.89 -24.59
CA PHE A 261 19.91 13.09 -25.11
C PHE A 261 19.04 13.82 -26.16
N LEU A 262 18.47 13.09 -27.12
CA LEU A 262 17.55 13.66 -28.12
C LEU A 262 16.32 14.29 -27.47
N GLN A 263 15.81 13.69 -26.39
CA GLN A 263 14.64 14.18 -25.68
C GLN A 263 14.95 15.47 -24.91
N VAL A 264 15.98 15.46 -24.06
CA VAL A 264 16.33 16.67 -23.27
C VAL A 264 16.78 17.82 -24.17
N SER A 265 17.32 17.53 -25.36
CA SER A 265 17.62 18.53 -26.38
C SER A 265 16.42 18.96 -27.25
N ASN A 266 15.20 18.50 -26.96
CA ASN A 266 13.96 18.76 -27.73
C ASN A 266 14.03 18.34 -29.21
N LYS A 267 14.89 17.37 -29.54
CA LYS A 267 15.10 16.85 -30.91
C LYS A 267 14.48 15.48 -31.16
N LEU A 268 13.88 14.84 -30.14
CA LEU A 268 13.29 13.50 -30.28
C LEU A 268 12.18 13.46 -31.36
N ASN A 269 11.28 14.44 -31.38
CA ASN A 269 10.21 14.50 -32.38
C ASN A 269 10.76 14.65 -33.81
N ILE A 270 11.83 15.42 -33.99
CA ILE A 270 12.52 15.58 -35.28
C ILE A 270 13.11 14.24 -35.72
N PHE A 271 13.76 13.52 -34.79
CA PHE A 271 14.32 12.20 -35.04
C PHE A 271 13.24 11.17 -35.43
N ILE A 272 12.14 11.08 -34.67
CA ILE A 272 11.00 10.19 -34.96
C ILE A 272 10.40 10.49 -36.34
N ASN A 273 10.18 11.77 -36.65
CA ASN A 273 9.62 12.18 -37.94
C ASN A 273 10.59 11.89 -39.10
N SER A 274 11.90 11.98 -38.88
CA SER A 274 12.89 11.58 -39.89
C SER A 274 12.89 10.07 -40.15
N CYS A 275 12.56 9.24 -39.16
CA CYS A 275 12.41 7.80 -39.32
C CYS A 275 11.18 7.45 -40.17
N LYS A 276 10.05 8.14 -39.92
CA LYS A 276 8.82 8.04 -40.75
C LYS A 276 9.12 8.37 -42.21
N ALA A 277 9.81 9.48 -42.46
CA ALA A 277 10.16 9.93 -43.80
C ALA A 277 11.08 8.96 -44.58
N LYS A 278 11.81 8.09 -43.88
CA LYS A 278 12.70 7.08 -44.46
C LYS A 278 12.09 5.67 -44.53
N ASN A 279 10.78 5.52 -44.34
CA ASN A 279 10.07 4.23 -44.29
C ASN A 279 10.60 3.27 -43.21
N PHE A 280 11.10 3.80 -42.09
CA PHE A 280 11.47 3.01 -40.91
C PHE A 280 10.30 2.84 -39.94
N GLU A 281 9.14 2.41 -40.44
CA GLU A 281 7.90 2.33 -39.66
C GLU A 281 8.03 1.38 -38.45
N GLN A 282 8.89 0.35 -38.55
CA GLN A 282 9.15 -0.55 -37.42
C GLN A 282 10.07 0.05 -36.35
N ILE A 283 10.98 0.98 -36.71
CA ILE A 283 11.76 1.74 -35.72
C ILE A 283 10.83 2.67 -34.94
N LYS A 284 9.84 3.27 -35.62
CA LYS A 284 8.79 4.06 -34.98
C LYS A 284 7.92 3.21 -34.05
N ILE A 285 7.47 2.03 -34.47
CA ILE A 285 6.70 1.12 -33.59
C ILE A 285 7.52 0.69 -32.37
N TYR A 286 8.83 0.45 -32.53
CA TYR A 286 9.72 0.17 -31.40
C TYR A 286 9.89 1.38 -30.48
N LEU A 287 10.09 2.58 -31.03
CA LEU A 287 10.05 3.87 -30.32
C LEU A 287 8.75 4.03 -29.52
N GLU A 288 7.61 3.69 -30.12
CA GLU A 288 6.27 3.73 -29.51
C GLU A 288 6.07 2.67 -28.43
N GLN A 289 6.57 1.45 -28.60
CA GLN A 289 6.38 0.36 -27.65
C GLN A 289 7.39 0.40 -26.51
N TYR A 290 8.69 0.37 -26.78
CA TYR A 290 9.70 0.19 -25.74
C TYR A 290 10.11 1.51 -25.06
N PHE A 291 10.11 2.61 -25.81
CA PHE A 291 10.64 3.89 -25.31
C PHE A 291 9.60 4.78 -24.65
N TYR A 292 8.35 4.85 -25.15
CA TYR A 292 7.31 5.51 -24.36
C TYR A 292 7.14 4.80 -23.02
N GLN A 293 7.21 3.48 -22.95
CA GLN A 293 7.10 2.74 -21.68
C GLN A 293 8.24 3.10 -20.71
N SER A 294 9.50 2.92 -21.10
CA SER A 294 10.64 3.24 -20.22
C SER A 294 10.75 4.73 -19.84
N MET A 295 10.27 5.64 -20.69
CA MET A 295 10.18 7.08 -20.42
C MET A 295 9.00 7.44 -19.52
N ASP A 296 7.83 6.83 -19.76
CA ASP A 296 6.61 7.04 -18.97
C ASP A 296 6.87 6.68 -17.51
N LEU A 297 7.69 5.65 -17.25
CA LEU A 297 8.15 5.37 -15.89
C LEU A 297 8.86 6.58 -15.28
N PHE A 298 9.88 7.13 -15.95
CA PHE A 298 10.61 8.29 -15.42
C PHE A 298 9.72 9.52 -15.30
N TYR A 299 8.94 9.87 -16.32
CA TYR A 299 8.06 11.05 -16.29
C TYR A 299 6.96 10.90 -15.25
N MET A 300 6.42 9.70 -15.05
CA MET A 300 5.50 9.42 -13.96
C MET A 300 6.17 9.68 -12.61
N LEU A 301 7.39 9.15 -12.40
CA LEU A 301 8.14 9.38 -11.16
C LEU A 301 8.49 10.87 -10.96
N ASP A 302 9.00 11.55 -11.98
CA ASP A 302 9.31 12.98 -11.98
C ASP A 302 8.05 13.83 -11.72
N TYR A 303 6.94 13.48 -12.35
CA TYR A 303 5.64 14.11 -12.11
C TYR A 303 5.22 13.95 -10.65
N PHE A 304 5.42 12.78 -10.04
CA PHE A 304 5.11 12.55 -8.62
C PHE A 304 6.03 13.31 -7.67
N VAL A 305 7.29 13.51 -8.04
CA VAL A 305 8.25 14.33 -7.28
C VAL A 305 7.87 15.81 -7.35
N LYS A 306 7.47 16.29 -8.52
CA LYS A 306 7.04 17.68 -8.76
C LYS A 306 5.67 17.98 -8.16
N ASN A 307 4.77 16.99 -8.13
CA ASN A 307 3.40 17.08 -7.62
C ASN A 307 3.24 16.19 -6.39
N ASN A 308 3.80 16.63 -5.26
CA ASN A 308 3.93 15.79 -4.07
C ASN A 308 2.58 15.31 -3.52
N ASP A 309 1.51 16.10 -3.71
CA ASP A 309 0.16 15.85 -3.18
C ASP A 309 -0.74 15.05 -4.14
N TYR A 310 -0.20 14.50 -5.22
CA TYR A 310 -0.96 13.65 -6.12
C TYR A 310 -1.43 12.37 -5.39
N LEU A 311 -2.74 12.19 -5.26
CA LEU A 311 -3.34 11.12 -4.44
C LEU A 311 -3.22 9.73 -5.07
N ASN A 312 -3.21 9.63 -6.41
CA ASN A 312 -3.33 8.37 -7.12
C ASN A 312 -1.97 7.73 -7.53
N LYS A 313 -0.85 8.17 -6.93
CA LYS A 313 0.51 7.67 -7.26
C LYS A 313 0.59 6.15 -7.31
N THR A 314 0.07 5.50 -6.27
CA THR A 314 0.14 4.04 -6.12
C THR A 314 -0.71 3.31 -7.16
N GLU A 315 -1.87 3.87 -7.52
CA GLU A 315 -2.76 3.29 -8.53
C GLU A 315 -2.14 3.38 -9.93
N ASP A 316 -1.62 4.55 -10.29
CA ASP A 316 -0.97 4.76 -11.59
C ASP A 316 0.28 3.89 -11.76
N MET A 317 1.10 3.76 -10.71
CA MET A 317 2.23 2.82 -10.73
C MET A 317 1.76 1.37 -10.99
N LYS A 318 0.71 0.92 -10.30
CA LYS A 318 0.16 -0.44 -10.48
C LYS A 318 -0.39 -0.63 -11.90
N LYS A 319 -1.09 0.36 -12.43
CA LYS A 319 -1.62 0.36 -13.80
C LYS A 319 -0.49 0.23 -14.81
N TYR A 320 0.54 1.06 -14.70
CA TYR A 320 1.74 0.98 -15.53
C TYR A 320 2.40 -0.40 -15.46
N ILE A 321 2.57 -0.97 -14.27
CA ILE A 321 3.16 -2.31 -14.08
C ILE A 321 2.32 -3.37 -14.81
N HIS A 322 1.00 -3.32 -14.64
CA HIS A 322 0.09 -4.29 -15.24
C HIS A 322 0.08 -4.22 -16.78
N GLU A 323 0.02 -3.02 -17.34
CA GLU A 323 0.05 -2.81 -18.80
C GLU A 323 1.36 -3.32 -19.41
N ASN A 324 2.50 -3.07 -18.74
CA ASN A 324 3.80 -3.60 -19.18
C ASN A 324 3.87 -5.12 -19.07
N ARG A 325 3.36 -5.69 -17.97
CA ARG A 325 3.33 -7.15 -17.79
C ARG A 325 2.54 -7.84 -18.90
N ASN A 326 1.33 -7.38 -19.20
CA ASN A 326 0.47 -8.01 -20.20
C ASN A 326 1.11 -8.04 -21.60
N LYS A 327 1.89 -7.01 -21.94
CA LYS A 327 2.62 -6.94 -23.22
C LYS A 327 3.76 -7.96 -23.31
N PHE A 328 4.40 -8.28 -22.18
CA PHE A 328 5.57 -9.16 -22.11
C PHE A 328 5.31 -10.49 -21.38
N ASP A 329 4.06 -10.83 -21.12
CA ASP A 329 3.64 -11.95 -20.27
C ASP A 329 4.25 -13.28 -20.73
N ILE A 330 4.40 -13.47 -22.05
CA ILE A 330 5.02 -14.67 -22.62
C ILE A 330 6.52 -14.79 -22.32
N LEU A 331 7.24 -13.67 -22.15
CA LEU A 331 8.67 -13.67 -21.78
C LEU A 331 8.88 -14.24 -20.38
N TYR A 332 7.87 -14.07 -19.52
CA TYR A 332 7.83 -14.66 -18.18
C TYR A 332 7.22 -16.05 -18.18
N LYS A 333 7.16 -16.77 -19.30
CA LYS A 333 6.58 -18.13 -19.37
C LYS A 333 7.45 -19.12 -20.15
N ILE A 334 8.54 -18.66 -20.73
CA ILE A 334 9.49 -19.45 -21.50
C ILE A 334 10.75 -19.75 -20.68
N ASP A 335 11.41 -20.87 -20.98
CA ASP A 335 12.64 -21.25 -20.30
C ASP A 335 13.81 -20.33 -20.64
N GLU A 336 14.83 -20.33 -19.76
CA GLU A 336 16.02 -19.48 -19.88
C GLU A 336 16.72 -19.59 -21.23
N LYS A 337 16.87 -20.80 -21.76
CA LYS A 337 17.58 -21.03 -23.02
C LYS A 337 16.80 -20.42 -24.17
N THR A 338 15.50 -20.65 -24.21
CA THR A 338 14.61 -20.08 -25.25
C THR A 338 14.60 -18.55 -25.19
N PHE A 339 14.54 -17.97 -23.99
CA PHE A 339 14.59 -16.52 -23.79
C PHE A 339 15.88 -15.91 -24.33
N PHE A 340 17.04 -16.42 -23.93
CA PHE A 340 18.32 -15.85 -24.36
C PHE A 340 18.65 -16.15 -25.84
N ASN A 341 18.16 -17.25 -26.41
CA ASN A 341 18.25 -17.49 -27.84
C ASN A 341 17.44 -16.49 -28.68
N LYS A 342 16.34 -15.97 -28.14
CA LYS A 342 15.50 -14.94 -28.79
C LYS A 342 15.83 -13.52 -28.31
N ILE A 343 16.97 -13.31 -27.65
CA ILE A 343 17.30 -12.03 -27.00
C ILE A 343 17.36 -10.85 -27.96
N GLU A 344 17.77 -11.06 -29.22
CA GLU A 344 17.82 -9.99 -30.23
C GLU A 344 16.42 -9.55 -30.70
N ASN A 345 15.40 -10.41 -30.53
CA ASN A 345 14.00 -10.04 -30.75
C ASN A 345 13.41 -9.32 -29.52
N ILE A 346 13.97 -9.55 -28.34
CA ILE A 346 13.57 -8.93 -27.06
C ILE A 346 14.24 -7.58 -26.87
N LEU A 347 15.51 -7.48 -27.27
CA LEU A 347 16.34 -6.29 -27.31
C LEU A 347 16.65 -5.98 -28.77
N PRO A 348 15.85 -5.16 -29.45
CA PRO A 348 16.01 -4.86 -30.86
C PRO A 348 17.17 -3.86 -31.08
N ILE A 349 18.38 -4.30 -30.71
CA ILE A 349 19.65 -3.57 -30.79
C ILE A 349 20.16 -3.47 -32.23
N THR A 350 19.77 -4.42 -33.09
CA THR A 350 20.22 -4.54 -34.48
C THR A 350 19.65 -3.46 -35.40
N TYR A 351 18.53 -2.84 -35.03
CA TYR A 351 17.76 -1.90 -35.86
C TYR A 351 18.47 -0.56 -36.09
N PHE A 352 19.38 -0.19 -35.19
CA PHE A 352 20.20 1.02 -35.35
C PHE A 352 21.50 0.79 -36.14
N TYR A 353 21.85 -0.47 -36.45
CA TYR A 353 23.16 -0.80 -37.03
C TYR A 353 23.13 -1.56 -38.38
N ARG A 354 22.10 -2.36 -38.73
CA ARG A 354 21.98 -3.03 -40.06
C ARG A 354 20.51 -3.31 -40.49
N ASN A 355 20.29 -3.40 -41.81
CA ASN A 355 19.03 -3.49 -42.58
C ASN A 355 17.73 -3.96 -41.88
N SER A 356 16.65 -3.31 -42.31
CA SER A 356 15.24 -3.27 -41.88
C SER A 356 14.42 -4.58 -41.89
N VAL A 357 15.01 -5.74 -41.64
CA VAL A 357 14.24 -7.00 -41.58
C VAL A 357 13.87 -7.31 -40.13
N VAL A 358 12.58 -7.20 -39.83
CA VAL A 358 11.98 -7.50 -38.53
C VAL A 358 11.81 -9.01 -38.38
N CYS A 359 12.36 -9.59 -37.31
CA CYS A 359 11.84 -10.84 -36.78
C CYS A 359 10.67 -10.50 -35.86
N ASP A 360 9.46 -10.77 -36.34
CA ASP A 360 8.22 -10.47 -35.66
C ASP A 360 8.13 -11.21 -34.31
N SER A 361 7.80 -10.49 -33.23
CA SER A 361 7.55 -11.08 -31.90
C SER A 361 6.38 -12.07 -31.90
N SER A 362 5.60 -12.11 -32.98
CA SER A 362 4.60 -13.15 -33.28
C SER A 362 5.16 -14.58 -33.35
N ASN A 363 6.49 -14.76 -33.40
CA ASN A 363 7.16 -16.07 -33.41
C ASN A 363 7.37 -16.69 -32.00
N ILE A 364 6.81 -16.12 -30.94
CA ILE A 364 6.73 -16.78 -29.62
C ILE A 364 5.29 -17.25 -29.40
N THR A 365 5.11 -18.57 -29.34
CA THR A 365 3.80 -19.23 -29.23
C THR A 365 3.68 -20.01 -27.91
N ILE A 366 2.48 -20.52 -27.60
CA ILE A 366 2.26 -21.43 -26.45
C ILE A 366 3.20 -22.65 -26.49
N GLN A 367 3.68 -23.05 -27.68
CA GLN A 367 4.60 -24.18 -27.83
C GLN A 367 6.01 -23.89 -27.30
N ASP A 368 6.38 -22.62 -27.13
CA ASP A 368 7.66 -22.19 -26.55
C ASP A 368 7.63 -22.19 -25.00
N ILE A 369 6.45 -22.35 -24.37
CA ILE A 369 6.33 -22.43 -22.90
C ILE A 369 7.00 -23.71 -22.40
N ALA A 370 7.72 -23.60 -21.28
CA ALA A 370 8.36 -24.75 -20.66
C ALA A 370 7.33 -25.87 -20.39
N LYS A 371 7.48 -27.01 -21.09
CA LYS A 371 6.49 -28.12 -21.10
C LYS A 371 6.07 -28.58 -19.70
N ASN A 372 7.04 -28.71 -18.78
CA ASN A 372 6.79 -29.13 -17.40
C ASN A 372 5.97 -28.09 -16.62
N PHE A 373 6.23 -26.79 -16.84
CA PHE A 373 5.48 -25.71 -16.22
C PHE A 373 4.08 -25.60 -16.79
N TYR A 374 3.92 -25.71 -18.11
CA TYR A 374 2.60 -25.72 -18.75
C TYR A 374 1.72 -26.83 -18.17
N GLU A 375 2.26 -28.05 -18.07
CA GLU A 375 1.53 -29.18 -17.50
C GLU A 375 1.18 -28.96 -16.02
N PHE A 376 2.13 -28.45 -15.23
CA PHE A 376 1.87 -28.10 -13.83
C PHE A 376 0.78 -27.02 -13.69
N SER A 377 0.82 -25.96 -14.50
CA SER A 377 -0.16 -24.88 -14.49
C SER A 377 -1.57 -25.38 -14.83
N GLN A 378 -1.68 -26.25 -15.84
CA GLN A 378 -2.95 -26.89 -16.22
C GLN A 378 -3.54 -27.76 -15.11
N GLU A 379 -2.72 -28.49 -14.37
CA GLU A 379 -3.20 -29.34 -13.27
C GLU A 379 -3.46 -28.56 -11.97
N SER A 380 -2.62 -27.58 -11.64
CA SER A 380 -2.78 -26.73 -10.45
C SER A 380 -3.98 -25.78 -10.56
N SER A 381 -4.34 -25.33 -11.75
CA SER A 381 -5.56 -24.53 -11.96
C SER A 381 -6.84 -25.29 -11.56
N LYS A 382 -6.85 -26.62 -11.74
CA LYS A 382 -7.96 -27.47 -11.28
C LYS A 382 -8.06 -27.48 -9.76
N LEU A 383 -6.92 -27.55 -9.05
CA LEU A 383 -6.90 -27.47 -7.59
C LEU A 383 -7.52 -26.16 -7.10
N TYR A 384 -7.16 -25.03 -7.71
CA TYR A 384 -7.69 -23.71 -7.38
C TYR A 384 -9.22 -23.69 -7.39
N ILE A 385 -9.84 -24.20 -8.47
CA ILE A 385 -11.31 -24.24 -8.61
C ILE A 385 -11.97 -24.96 -7.43
N TYR A 386 -11.37 -26.03 -6.92
CA TYR A 386 -11.96 -26.79 -5.82
C TYR A 386 -11.85 -26.11 -4.46
N VAL A 387 -10.77 -25.37 -4.20
CA VAL A 387 -10.52 -24.73 -2.90
C VAL A 387 -10.79 -23.22 -2.86
N GLU A 388 -11.21 -22.65 -3.99
CA GLU A 388 -11.65 -21.26 -4.07
C GLU A 388 -12.77 -20.99 -3.04
N PRO A 389 -12.59 -20.03 -2.10
CA PRO A 389 -13.53 -19.81 -0.98
C PRO A 389 -14.99 -19.58 -1.40
N THR A 390 -15.20 -18.95 -2.55
CA THR A 390 -16.53 -18.63 -3.08
C THR A 390 -17.27 -19.83 -3.68
N ASN A 391 -16.58 -20.90 -4.07
CA ASN A 391 -17.18 -22.07 -4.70
C ASN A 391 -17.81 -23.03 -3.68
N LYS A 392 -18.99 -23.58 -4.00
CA LYS A 392 -19.63 -24.63 -3.18
C LYS A 392 -18.75 -25.88 -3.07
N LYS A 393 -18.76 -26.51 -1.89
CA LYS A 393 -18.00 -27.73 -1.61
C LYS A 393 -18.93 -28.93 -1.44
N ASN A 394 -18.52 -30.07 -1.98
CA ASN A 394 -19.21 -31.36 -1.87
C ASN A 394 -18.20 -32.52 -1.92
N GLU A 395 -18.67 -33.74 -1.67
CA GLU A 395 -17.79 -34.92 -1.58
C GLU A 395 -17.03 -35.15 -2.89
N LYS A 396 -17.70 -34.94 -4.03
CA LYS A 396 -17.08 -35.06 -5.36
C LYS A 396 -15.95 -34.05 -5.57
N SER A 397 -16.16 -32.78 -5.21
CA SER A 397 -15.13 -31.73 -5.33
C SER A 397 -13.94 -32.01 -4.43
N GLU A 398 -14.16 -32.63 -3.26
CA GLU A 398 -13.10 -33.01 -2.34
C GLU A 398 -12.26 -34.16 -2.91
N THR A 399 -12.91 -35.22 -3.37
CA THR A 399 -12.25 -36.36 -4.02
C THR A 399 -11.44 -35.88 -5.22
N ASN A 400 -12.02 -35.04 -6.08
CA ASN A 400 -11.34 -34.49 -7.24
C ASN A 400 -10.11 -33.65 -6.84
N PHE A 401 -10.20 -32.83 -5.79
CA PHE A 401 -9.06 -32.08 -5.28
C PHE A 401 -7.93 -33.02 -4.84
N LEU A 402 -8.25 -34.05 -4.06
CA LEU A 402 -7.25 -35.02 -3.56
C LEU A 402 -6.62 -35.83 -4.70
N GLU A 403 -7.39 -36.20 -5.73
CA GLU A 403 -6.89 -36.91 -6.91
C GLU A 403 -5.91 -36.05 -7.72
N VAL A 404 -6.29 -34.80 -8.02
CA VAL A 404 -5.42 -33.86 -8.73
C VAL A 404 -4.16 -33.56 -7.91
N LEU A 405 -4.31 -33.39 -6.59
CA LEU A 405 -3.18 -33.11 -5.71
C LEU A 405 -2.21 -34.30 -5.70
N LYS A 406 -2.70 -35.53 -5.58
CA LYS A 406 -1.89 -36.75 -5.63
C LYS A 406 -1.19 -36.90 -6.99
N LYS A 407 -1.88 -36.58 -8.09
CA LYS A 407 -1.29 -36.58 -9.44
C LYS A 407 -0.12 -35.59 -9.53
N LEU A 408 -0.29 -34.38 -9.00
CA LEU A 408 0.78 -33.38 -8.93
C LEU A 408 1.93 -33.85 -8.04
N GLU A 409 1.65 -34.38 -6.85
CA GLU A 409 2.68 -34.86 -5.90
C GLU A 409 3.47 -36.06 -6.42
N ASN A 410 2.88 -36.89 -7.27
CA ASN A 410 3.57 -38.02 -7.89
C ASN A 410 4.58 -37.57 -8.96
N LYS A 411 4.33 -36.42 -9.60
CA LYS A 411 5.11 -35.93 -10.73
C LYS A 411 6.07 -34.79 -10.39
N PHE A 412 5.66 -33.89 -9.49
CA PHE A 412 6.37 -32.65 -9.19
C PHE A 412 6.78 -32.55 -7.71
N ASN A 413 7.88 -31.87 -7.44
CA ASN A 413 8.29 -31.55 -6.08
C ASN A 413 7.55 -30.31 -5.56
N LEU A 414 6.59 -30.53 -4.65
CA LEU A 414 5.73 -29.46 -4.12
C LEU A 414 6.17 -28.94 -2.74
N GLU A 415 7.29 -29.40 -2.18
CA GLU A 415 7.67 -29.07 -0.79
C GLU A 415 7.93 -27.58 -0.54
N LYS A 416 8.44 -26.90 -1.56
CA LYS A 416 8.79 -25.47 -1.54
C LYS A 416 8.05 -24.67 -2.61
N GLU A 417 7.03 -25.27 -3.21
CA GLU A 417 6.27 -24.67 -4.30
C GLU A 417 5.11 -23.83 -3.72
N PRO A 418 5.18 -22.49 -3.79
CA PRO A 418 4.30 -21.62 -3.02
C PRO A 418 2.82 -21.72 -3.41
N TYR A 419 2.49 -21.96 -4.68
CA TYR A 419 1.09 -22.08 -5.14
C TYR A 419 0.43 -23.34 -4.58
N SER A 420 1.08 -24.50 -4.67
CA SER A 420 0.55 -25.76 -4.12
C SER A 420 0.47 -25.70 -2.60
N LEU A 421 1.45 -25.08 -1.93
CA LEU A 421 1.40 -24.86 -0.49
C LEU A 421 0.20 -23.97 -0.11
N PHE A 422 -0.06 -22.91 -0.86
CA PHE A 422 -1.23 -22.04 -0.67
C PHE A 422 -2.55 -22.77 -0.89
N LEU A 423 -2.68 -23.55 -1.96
CA LEU A 423 -3.89 -24.35 -2.25
C LEU A 423 -4.14 -25.43 -1.20
N LYS A 424 -3.08 -26.07 -0.67
CA LYS A 424 -3.17 -26.97 0.49
C LYS A 424 -3.63 -26.23 1.74
N ALA A 425 -3.13 -25.01 1.96
CA ALA A 425 -3.52 -24.20 3.10
C ALA A 425 -5.02 -23.89 3.08
N ARG A 426 -5.57 -23.50 1.92
CA ARG A 426 -7.02 -23.30 1.71
C ARG A 426 -7.84 -24.56 1.91
N TYR A 427 -7.39 -25.70 1.37
CA TYR A 427 -8.06 -26.99 1.58
C TYR A 427 -8.23 -27.30 3.08
N TYR A 428 -7.13 -27.21 3.85
CA TYR A 428 -7.17 -27.45 5.29
C TYR A 428 -7.95 -26.37 6.06
N ALA A 429 -7.95 -25.12 5.58
CA ALA A 429 -8.80 -24.07 6.14
C ALA A 429 -10.28 -24.45 6.01
N GLN A 430 -10.73 -24.86 4.83
CA GLN A 430 -12.13 -25.28 4.56
C GLN A 430 -12.53 -26.59 5.24
N LYS A 431 -11.55 -27.32 5.81
CA LYS A 431 -11.75 -28.46 6.71
C LYS A 431 -11.73 -28.08 8.19
N ARG A 432 -11.53 -26.80 8.52
CA ARG A 432 -11.27 -26.28 9.87
C ARG A 432 -10.08 -26.97 10.57
N GLU A 433 -9.12 -27.50 9.79
CA GLU A 433 -7.85 -28.05 10.29
C GLU A 433 -6.83 -26.91 10.48
N TYR A 434 -7.14 -25.98 11.38
CA TYR A 434 -6.45 -24.68 11.46
C TYR A 434 -4.95 -24.79 11.67
N LYS A 435 -4.48 -25.73 12.52
CA LYS A 435 -3.05 -25.90 12.79
C LYS A 435 -2.28 -26.27 11.51
N LYS A 436 -2.79 -27.27 10.80
CA LYS A 436 -2.20 -27.76 9.55
C LYS A 436 -2.28 -26.72 8.44
N SER A 437 -3.42 -26.03 8.33
CA SER A 437 -3.60 -24.91 7.42
C SER A 437 -2.61 -23.77 7.69
N THR A 438 -2.41 -23.39 8.96
CA THR A 438 -1.44 -22.36 9.37
C THR A 438 -0.01 -22.73 8.97
N GLU A 439 0.39 -23.99 9.15
CA GLU A 439 1.72 -24.47 8.72
C GLU A 439 1.93 -24.32 7.21
N TYR A 440 0.91 -24.63 6.40
CA TYR A 440 0.99 -24.45 4.96
C TYR A 440 0.97 -22.97 4.54
N TYR A 441 0.16 -22.11 5.16
CA TYR A 441 0.23 -20.66 4.90
C TYR A 441 1.59 -20.09 5.26
N LEU A 442 2.23 -20.52 6.35
CA LEU A 442 3.57 -20.05 6.71
C LEU A 442 4.63 -20.48 5.69
N LYS A 443 4.53 -21.71 5.18
CA LYS A 443 5.41 -22.18 4.10
C LYS A 443 5.15 -21.42 2.80
N ALA A 444 3.88 -21.22 2.44
CA ALA A 444 3.47 -20.45 1.26
C ALA A 444 3.97 -19.00 1.35
N LEU A 445 3.85 -18.35 2.52
CA LEU A 445 4.41 -17.03 2.79
C LEU A 445 5.93 -17.05 2.61
N LYS A 446 6.64 -17.96 3.30
CA LYS A 446 8.10 -18.05 3.25
C LYS A 446 8.64 -18.23 1.83
N TYR A 447 8.05 -19.12 1.04
CA TYR A 447 8.53 -19.43 -0.31
C TYR A 447 7.88 -18.56 -1.40
N GLY A 448 6.76 -17.90 -1.09
CA GLY A 448 5.95 -17.08 -1.99
C GLY A 448 6.27 -15.60 -1.97
N LYS A 449 7.04 -15.11 -0.97
CA LYS A 449 7.53 -13.73 -0.91
C LYS A 449 8.15 -13.33 -2.26
N ASN A 450 7.59 -12.28 -2.87
CA ASN A 450 8.02 -11.72 -4.15
C ASN A 450 8.00 -12.70 -5.35
N THR A 451 7.26 -13.81 -5.28
CA THR A 451 7.16 -14.79 -6.38
C THR A 451 5.73 -15.10 -6.77
N ILE A 452 4.84 -15.22 -5.78
CA ILE A 452 3.44 -15.59 -5.98
C ILE A 452 2.55 -14.38 -6.35
N GLY A 453 3.19 -13.21 -6.55
CA GLY A 453 2.58 -11.92 -6.85
C GLY A 453 1.46 -11.58 -5.88
N ILE A 454 0.29 -11.20 -6.40
CA ILE A 454 -0.82 -10.72 -5.60
C ILE A 454 -1.36 -11.76 -4.60
N ASN A 455 -1.20 -13.05 -4.88
CA ASN A 455 -1.65 -14.11 -3.97
C ASN A 455 -0.95 -14.02 -2.60
N ILE A 456 0.17 -13.29 -2.48
CA ILE A 456 0.81 -13.00 -1.19
C ILE A 456 -0.15 -12.28 -0.23
N LYS A 457 -1.03 -11.43 -0.77
CA LYS A 457 -2.05 -10.71 0.01
C LYS A 457 -3.05 -11.68 0.62
N ASP A 458 -3.53 -12.62 -0.19
CA ASP A 458 -4.46 -13.65 0.28
C ASP A 458 -3.78 -14.62 1.23
N ILE A 459 -2.53 -15.01 1.00
CA ILE A 459 -1.75 -15.82 1.94
C ILE A 459 -1.64 -15.12 3.30
N ILE A 460 -1.35 -13.82 3.33
CA ILE A 460 -1.22 -13.06 4.58
C ILE A 460 -2.57 -12.89 5.26
N LYS A 461 -3.61 -12.50 4.52
CA LYS A 461 -4.98 -12.29 5.01
C LYS A 461 -5.61 -13.60 5.52
N GLU A 462 -5.60 -14.64 4.71
CA GLU A 462 -6.12 -15.96 5.09
C GLU A 462 -5.25 -16.58 6.19
N GLY A 463 -3.93 -16.38 6.15
CA GLY A 463 -3.00 -16.73 7.21
C GLY A 463 -3.36 -16.08 8.56
N LEU A 464 -3.71 -14.78 8.57
CA LEU A 464 -4.25 -14.09 9.74
C LEU A 464 -5.52 -14.75 10.25
N PHE A 465 -6.50 -14.99 9.38
CA PHE A 465 -7.78 -15.59 9.75
C PHE A 465 -7.64 -16.98 10.36
N VAL A 466 -6.82 -17.83 9.75
CA VAL A 466 -6.61 -19.22 10.19
C VAL A 466 -5.75 -19.28 11.45
N SER A 467 -4.66 -18.52 11.50
CA SER A 467 -3.78 -18.52 12.69
C SER A 467 -4.47 -17.92 13.92
N ALA A 468 -5.40 -16.99 13.73
CA ALA A 468 -6.24 -16.45 14.80
C ALA A 468 -7.06 -17.54 15.51
N GLN A 469 -7.53 -18.57 14.79
CA GLN A 469 -8.32 -19.67 15.37
C GLN A 469 -7.56 -20.51 16.40
N ASN A 470 -6.21 -20.53 16.32
CA ASN A 470 -5.35 -21.28 17.24
C ASN A 470 -4.68 -20.40 18.30
N THR A 471 -4.85 -19.08 18.22
CA THR A 471 -4.22 -18.15 19.14
C THR A 471 -5.10 -18.00 20.38
N ARG A 472 -4.52 -18.17 21.57
CA ARG A 472 -5.27 -17.97 22.82
C ARG A 472 -5.56 -16.49 23.00
N ASN A 473 -6.64 -16.19 23.71
CA ASN A 473 -7.06 -14.81 24.02
C ASN A 473 -6.16 -14.14 25.08
N GLU A 474 -4.88 -14.51 25.18
CA GLU A 474 -3.92 -14.01 26.17
C GLU A 474 -2.96 -13.03 25.49
N GLN A 475 -2.78 -11.84 26.08
CA GLN A 475 -1.93 -10.79 25.52
C GLN A 475 -0.47 -11.26 25.31
N ILE A 476 0.04 -12.14 26.19
CA ILE A 476 1.38 -12.74 26.09
C ILE A 476 1.55 -13.51 24.77
N ASP A 477 0.54 -14.24 24.31
CA ASP A 477 0.59 -15.01 23.07
C ASP A 477 0.51 -14.11 21.82
N LEU A 478 -0.16 -12.96 21.93
CA LEU A 478 -0.25 -11.93 20.89
C LEU A 478 1.07 -11.15 20.72
N ASP A 479 1.80 -10.97 21.81
CA ASP A 479 3.09 -10.27 21.82
C ASP A 479 4.27 -11.18 21.53
N LYS A 480 4.08 -12.50 21.54
CA LYS A 480 5.11 -13.48 21.18
C LYS A 480 5.47 -13.39 19.70
N ALA A 481 6.61 -12.78 19.39
CA ALA A 481 7.13 -12.58 18.02
C ALA A 481 7.20 -13.88 17.19
N SER A 482 7.39 -15.04 17.84
CA SER A 482 7.45 -16.33 17.15
C SER A 482 6.07 -16.90 16.77
N SER A 483 4.97 -16.34 17.26
CA SER A 483 3.62 -16.87 17.01
C SER A 483 3.24 -16.70 15.53
N PRO A 484 2.53 -17.68 14.91
CA PRO A 484 2.10 -17.56 13.53
C PRO A 484 1.25 -16.31 13.24
N PHE A 485 0.35 -15.96 14.17
CA PHE A 485 -0.51 -14.79 14.04
C PHE A 485 0.31 -13.49 14.01
N ARG A 486 1.32 -13.36 14.90
CA ARG A 486 2.21 -12.20 14.91
C ARG A 486 3.03 -12.11 13.62
N LYS A 487 3.48 -13.24 13.08
CA LYS A 487 4.20 -13.27 11.79
C LYS A 487 3.33 -12.73 10.66
N PHE A 488 2.10 -13.23 10.49
CA PHE A 488 1.21 -12.71 9.45
C PHE A 488 0.80 -11.25 9.69
N TYR A 489 0.61 -10.82 10.94
CA TYR A 489 0.34 -9.43 11.26
C TYR A 489 1.49 -8.50 10.86
N ASN A 490 2.74 -8.87 11.16
CA ASN A 490 3.91 -8.09 10.78
C ASN A 490 4.03 -7.98 9.25
N GLU A 491 3.75 -9.06 8.52
CA GLU A 491 3.71 -9.03 7.06
C GLU A 491 2.53 -8.17 6.56
N ALA A 492 1.35 -8.25 7.17
CA ALA A 492 0.22 -7.41 6.80
C ALA A 492 0.54 -5.91 6.97
N TYR A 493 1.29 -5.56 8.03
CA TYR A 493 1.82 -4.23 8.24
C TYR A 493 2.85 -3.83 7.17
N PHE A 494 3.83 -4.70 6.90
CA PHE A 494 4.85 -4.46 5.87
C PHE A 494 4.25 -4.23 4.47
N TYR A 495 3.29 -5.08 4.08
CA TYR A 495 2.61 -5.00 2.79
C TYR A 495 1.46 -3.97 2.77
N LYS A 496 1.18 -3.29 3.89
CA LYS A 496 0.08 -2.32 4.07
C LYS A 496 -1.28 -2.88 3.60
N LEU A 497 -1.59 -4.11 4.00
CA LEU A 497 -2.76 -4.85 3.49
C LEU A 497 -4.09 -4.49 4.14
N LEU A 498 -4.07 -3.72 5.22
CA LEU A 498 -5.27 -3.23 5.90
C LEU A 498 -5.01 -1.77 6.28
N GLU A 499 -5.87 -0.86 5.81
CA GLU A 499 -5.75 0.58 6.06
C GLU A 499 -5.85 0.93 7.56
N SER A 500 -6.45 0.04 8.35
CA SER A 500 -6.68 0.18 9.79
C SER A 500 -6.03 -0.92 10.63
N LEU A 501 -4.83 -1.41 10.25
CA LEU A 501 -4.06 -2.28 11.13
C LEU A 501 -3.78 -1.58 12.47
N PRO A 502 -4.27 -2.11 13.61
CA PRO A 502 -4.08 -1.45 14.88
C PRO A 502 -2.59 -1.44 15.22
N LYS A 503 -2.03 -0.33 15.71
CA LYS A 503 -0.60 -0.20 16.07
C LYS A 503 -0.11 -1.26 17.07
N LYS A 504 -1.02 -1.81 17.87
CA LYS A 504 -0.78 -2.94 18.77
C LYS A 504 -1.82 -4.02 18.52
N ILE A 505 -1.38 -5.28 18.52
CA ILE A 505 -2.29 -6.42 18.50
C ILE A 505 -3.01 -6.48 19.84
N ASN A 506 -4.34 -6.43 19.80
CA ASN A 506 -5.20 -6.60 20.97
C ASN A 506 -6.18 -7.77 20.75
N GLN A 507 -6.86 -8.17 21.82
CA GLN A 507 -7.82 -9.27 21.79
C GLN A 507 -8.99 -9.02 20.81
N HIS A 508 -9.37 -7.76 20.59
CA HIS A 508 -10.45 -7.40 19.67
C HIS A 508 -10.10 -7.67 18.22
N PHE A 509 -8.88 -7.29 17.82
CA PHE A 509 -8.36 -7.58 16.50
C PHE A 509 -8.25 -9.10 16.27
N LEU A 510 -7.80 -9.86 17.28
CA LEU A 510 -7.79 -11.32 17.22
C LEU A 510 -9.21 -11.89 17.00
N LEU A 511 -10.17 -11.46 17.80
CA LEU A 511 -11.58 -11.89 17.69
C LEU A 511 -12.19 -11.49 16.34
N ASP A 512 -11.80 -10.34 15.78
CA ASP A 512 -12.25 -9.92 14.45
C ASP A 512 -11.70 -10.84 13.38
N MET A 513 -10.39 -11.12 13.37
CA MET A 513 -9.79 -12.09 12.44
C MET A 513 -10.40 -13.48 12.57
N GLN A 514 -10.76 -13.89 13.80
CA GLN A 514 -11.49 -15.14 14.01
C GLN A 514 -12.87 -15.14 13.33
N LYS A 515 -13.59 -14.02 13.37
CA LYS A 515 -14.90 -13.86 12.70
C LYS A 515 -14.78 -13.77 11.18
N GLN A 516 -13.78 -13.04 10.69
CA GLN A 516 -13.53 -12.90 9.25
C GLN A 516 -13.28 -14.27 8.58
N PHE A 517 -12.73 -15.24 9.32
CA PHE A 517 -12.62 -16.62 8.84
C PHE A 517 -13.97 -17.20 8.39
N ASP A 518 -15.01 -17.15 9.24
CA ASP A 518 -16.32 -17.73 8.94
C ASP A 518 -17.02 -16.99 7.79
N ILE A 519 -16.78 -15.68 7.66
CA ILE A 519 -17.29 -14.85 6.54
C ILE A 519 -16.62 -15.24 5.22
N TYR A 520 -15.29 -15.35 5.25
CA TYR A 520 -14.48 -15.58 4.05
C TYR A 520 -14.55 -17.05 3.58
N PHE A 521 -14.42 -18.01 4.51
CA PHE A 521 -14.48 -19.45 4.24
C PHE A 521 -15.88 -20.04 4.49
N LYS A 522 -16.93 -19.37 4.01
CA LYS A 522 -18.32 -19.81 4.22
C LYS A 522 -18.67 -21.18 3.61
N ASN A 523 -18.01 -21.57 2.51
CA ASN A 523 -18.24 -22.85 1.86
C ASN A 523 -17.24 -23.90 2.36
N LEU A 524 -17.69 -24.80 3.24
CA LEU A 524 -16.88 -25.84 3.86
C LEU A 524 -17.13 -27.22 3.23
N PHE A 525 -16.11 -28.07 3.21
CA PHE A 525 -16.25 -29.45 2.73
C PHE A 525 -17.21 -30.27 3.61
N PRO A 526 -17.82 -31.35 3.08
CA PRO A 526 -18.75 -32.17 3.84
C PRO A 526 -18.14 -32.74 5.13
N ARG A 527 -19.01 -33.03 6.11
CA ARG A 527 -18.67 -33.63 7.41
C ARG A 527 -17.79 -32.74 8.30
N VAL A 528 -17.62 -31.47 7.94
CA VAL A 528 -17.04 -30.43 8.79
C VAL A 528 -18.13 -29.91 9.72
N LYS A 529 -17.89 -29.87 11.03
CA LYS A 529 -18.84 -29.28 11.97
C LYS A 529 -19.05 -27.80 11.62
N GLU A 530 -20.30 -27.38 11.50
CA GLU A 530 -20.64 -25.96 11.38
C GLU A 530 -20.12 -25.20 12.61
N SER A 531 -19.64 -23.97 12.41
CA SER A 531 -19.39 -23.08 13.54
C SER A 531 -20.69 -22.87 14.29
N SER A 532 -20.65 -22.89 15.62
CA SER A 532 -21.78 -22.50 16.48
C SER A 532 -22.17 -21.02 16.36
N ASN A 533 -21.67 -20.29 15.34
CA ASN A 533 -21.83 -18.85 15.20
C ASN A 533 -23.07 -18.50 14.39
N ILE A 534 -24.11 -18.20 15.14
CA ILE A 534 -25.24 -17.32 14.80
C ILE A 534 -24.69 -16.07 14.08
N PHE A 535 -25.35 -15.68 12.99
CA PHE A 535 -25.11 -14.41 12.30
C PHE A 535 -24.99 -13.26 13.32
N LEU A 536 -23.78 -12.72 13.46
CA LEU A 536 -23.55 -11.50 14.22
C LEU A 536 -24.03 -10.31 13.38
N SER A 537 -25.34 -10.05 13.44
CA SER A 537 -25.85 -8.73 13.09
C SER A 537 -25.34 -7.71 14.12
N SER A 538 -25.38 -6.42 13.73
CA SER A 538 -24.98 -5.23 14.48
C SER A 538 -25.10 -5.34 16.01
N ASN A 539 -24.25 -4.64 16.76
CA ASN A 539 -24.09 -4.59 18.23
C ASN A 539 -25.34 -4.72 19.14
N PHE A 540 -26.55 -4.64 18.58
CA PHE A 540 -27.84 -4.67 19.26
C PHE A 540 -28.87 -5.67 18.72
N LEU A 541 -28.61 -6.40 17.63
CA LEU A 541 -29.54 -7.41 17.12
C LEU A 541 -29.12 -8.81 17.59
N VAL A 542 -29.11 -9.00 18.92
CA VAL A 542 -29.57 -10.30 19.42
C VAL A 542 -31.07 -10.26 19.15
N THR A 543 -31.54 -10.96 18.12
CA THR A 543 -32.98 -11.20 17.95
C THR A 543 -33.51 -11.63 19.31
N ASN A 544 -34.45 -10.88 19.91
CA ASN A 544 -35.06 -11.21 21.20
C ASN A 544 -35.53 -12.67 21.14
N THR A 545 -34.68 -13.59 21.59
CA THR A 545 -35.07 -14.97 21.77
C THR A 545 -35.82 -14.98 23.09
N LYS A 546 -36.94 -15.70 23.16
CA LYS A 546 -37.65 -15.90 24.44
C LYS A 546 -36.69 -16.37 25.54
N ASP A 547 -35.61 -17.07 25.17
CA ASP A 547 -34.58 -17.53 26.08
C ASP A 547 -33.68 -16.40 26.64
N PHE A 548 -33.37 -15.37 25.84
CA PHE A 548 -32.64 -14.19 26.31
C PHE A 548 -33.48 -13.35 27.27
N GLU A 549 -34.77 -13.18 27.00
CA GLU A 549 -35.69 -12.44 27.88
C GLU A 549 -35.86 -13.13 29.25
N ASN A 550 -35.81 -14.46 29.28
CA ASN A 550 -36.09 -15.30 30.46
C ASN A 550 -34.86 -15.65 31.33
N VAL A 551 -33.69 -15.03 31.10
CA VAL A 551 -32.51 -15.25 31.97
C VAL A 551 -32.84 -14.80 33.40
N LYS A 552 -32.66 -15.72 34.37
CA LYS A 552 -32.86 -15.43 35.80
C LYS A 552 -31.69 -14.61 36.35
N ILE A 553 -32.03 -13.47 36.97
CA ILE A 553 -31.06 -12.59 37.63
C ILE A 553 -30.74 -13.10 39.04
N ASP A 554 -29.45 -13.08 39.38
CA ASP A 554 -28.83 -13.50 40.62
C ASP A 554 -28.42 -12.25 41.41
N PHE A 555 -29.29 -11.82 42.32
CA PHE A 555 -29.10 -10.61 43.12
C PHE A 555 -28.09 -10.81 44.26
N ASP A 556 -27.82 -12.05 44.67
CA ASP A 556 -26.80 -12.37 45.67
C ASP A 556 -25.38 -12.26 45.09
N ASN A 557 -25.24 -12.43 43.76
CA ASN A 557 -24.00 -12.25 43.01
C ASN A 557 -24.16 -11.22 41.88
N PRO A 558 -24.34 -9.93 42.20
CA PRO A 558 -24.75 -8.91 41.24
C PRO A 558 -23.80 -8.76 40.04
N ASN A 559 -22.49 -8.94 40.25
CA ASN A 559 -21.44 -8.83 39.23
C ASN A 559 -21.23 -10.08 38.36
N LYS A 560 -22.14 -11.06 38.44
CA LYS A 560 -22.07 -12.28 37.64
C LYS A 560 -22.20 -11.95 36.15
N TRP A 561 -21.49 -12.71 35.32
CA TRP A 561 -21.57 -12.60 33.87
C TRP A 561 -22.50 -13.67 33.28
N ILE A 562 -23.37 -13.26 32.36
CA ILE A 562 -24.28 -14.12 31.60
C ILE A 562 -23.59 -14.53 30.30
N LYS A 563 -23.56 -15.83 29.99
CA LYS A 563 -23.05 -16.38 28.71
C LYS A 563 -24.12 -17.08 27.86
N LYS A 564 -25.20 -17.55 28.48
CA LYS A 564 -26.14 -18.50 27.87
C LYS A 564 -26.68 -17.96 26.53
N ASP A 565 -26.40 -18.70 25.45
CA ASP A 565 -26.80 -18.43 24.06
C ASP A 565 -26.33 -17.08 23.47
N LEU A 566 -25.36 -16.43 24.12
CA LEU A 566 -24.74 -15.19 23.66
C LEU A 566 -23.35 -15.44 23.06
N PRO A 567 -22.99 -14.75 21.96
CA PRO A 567 -21.66 -14.85 21.36
C PRO A 567 -20.56 -14.32 22.28
N ASN A 568 -20.88 -13.42 23.22
CA ASN A 568 -19.95 -12.88 24.21
C ASN A 568 -20.65 -12.75 25.56
N LYS A 569 -19.89 -12.90 26.66
CA LYS A 569 -20.45 -12.69 28.00
C LYS A 569 -20.87 -11.22 28.18
N ILE A 570 -21.95 -10.98 28.91
CA ILE A 570 -22.41 -9.65 29.35
C ILE A 570 -22.65 -9.66 30.86
N THR A 571 -22.67 -8.51 31.53
CA THR A 571 -23.05 -8.44 32.94
C THR A 571 -24.57 -8.56 33.10
N GLN A 572 -25.03 -8.93 34.30
CA GLN A 572 -26.45 -8.89 34.62
C GLN A 572 -27.05 -7.49 34.44
N LEU A 573 -26.30 -6.46 34.82
CA LEU A 573 -26.73 -5.08 34.62
C LEU A 573 -26.92 -4.75 33.14
N MET A 574 -25.96 -5.09 32.28
CA MET A 574 -26.08 -4.87 30.82
C MET A 574 -27.32 -5.58 30.24
N HIS A 575 -27.59 -6.82 30.68
CA HIS A 575 -28.77 -7.58 30.28
C HIS A 575 -30.09 -6.89 30.68
N CYS A 576 -30.20 -6.48 31.95
CA CYS A 576 -31.37 -5.77 32.46
C CYS A 576 -31.58 -4.41 31.76
N CYS A 577 -30.49 -3.68 31.47
CA CYS A 577 -30.53 -2.41 30.75
C CYS A 577 -31.03 -2.59 29.31
N GLN A 578 -30.50 -3.59 28.59
CA GLN A 578 -30.93 -3.90 27.23
C GLN A 578 -32.41 -4.28 27.15
N LEU A 579 -32.92 -4.99 28.15
CA LEU A 579 -34.33 -5.39 28.23
C LEU A 579 -35.24 -4.38 28.94
N SER A 580 -34.71 -3.22 29.37
CA SER A 580 -35.47 -2.18 30.06
C SER A 580 -36.18 -2.66 31.34
N LYS A 581 -35.57 -3.63 32.06
CA LYS A 581 -36.12 -4.21 33.30
C LYS A 581 -35.80 -3.32 34.51
N ILE A 582 -36.49 -2.19 34.62
CA ILE A 582 -36.25 -1.15 35.63
C ILE A 582 -36.17 -1.69 37.07
N GLU A 583 -37.09 -2.58 37.46
CA GLU A 583 -37.11 -3.16 38.82
C GLU A 583 -35.90 -4.05 39.11
N ASP A 584 -35.42 -4.79 38.11
CA ASP A 584 -34.21 -5.61 38.25
C ASP A 584 -32.96 -4.73 38.28
N VAL A 585 -32.92 -3.63 37.52
CA VAL A 585 -31.85 -2.62 37.60
C VAL A 585 -31.81 -2.02 39.00
N LYS A 586 -32.96 -1.56 39.54
CA LYS A 586 -33.04 -1.01 40.90
C LYS A 586 -32.52 -1.99 41.95
N LYS A 587 -32.90 -3.27 41.88
CA LYS A 587 -32.41 -4.32 42.78
C LYS A 587 -30.92 -4.58 42.64
N LEU A 588 -30.39 -4.64 41.41
CA LEU A 588 -28.94 -4.82 41.18
C LEU A 588 -28.14 -3.63 41.71
N LEU A 589 -28.65 -2.39 41.56
CA LEU A 589 -28.04 -1.20 42.13
C LEU A 589 -28.05 -1.22 43.66
N GLN A 590 -29.15 -1.67 44.29
CA GLN A 590 -29.22 -1.89 45.75
C GLN A 590 -28.22 -2.95 46.23
N ALA A 591 -27.89 -3.93 45.39
CA ALA A 591 -26.90 -4.96 45.65
C ALA A 591 -25.45 -4.53 45.36
N ASN A 592 -25.16 -3.25 45.07
CA ASN A 592 -23.83 -2.75 44.72
C ASN A 592 -23.21 -3.44 43.47
N VAL A 593 -24.00 -3.64 42.42
CA VAL A 593 -23.46 -4.03 41.10
C VAL A 593 -22.47 -2.98 40.58
N ASP A 594 -21.39 -3.42 39.93
CA ASP A 594 -20.44 -2.55 39.26
C ASP A 594 -21.05 -1.99 37.97
N VAL A 595 -21.36 -0.70 37.99
CA VAL A 595 -21.92 0.03 36.85
C VAL A 595 -20.86 0.41 35.81
N ASN A 596 -19.57 0.31 36.15
CA ASN A 596 -18.44 0.77 35.32
C ASN A 596 -17.86 -0.32 34.41
N THR A 597 -18.37 -1.55 34.52
CA THR A 597 -17.85 -2.65 33.72
C THR A 597 -17.98 -2.36 32.22
N LYS A 598 -16.84 -2.49 31.51
CA LYS A 598 -16.76 -2.49 30.05
C LYS A 598 -16.69 -3.92 29.53
N LYS A 599 -17.50 -4.23 28.52
CA LYS A 599 -17.51 -5.55 27.92
C LYS A 599 -16.20 -5.80 27.17
N LEU A 600 -15.53 -6.91 27.48
CA LEU A 600 -14.17 -7.23 27.03
C LEU A 600 -13.97 -7.31 25.51
N ASN A 601 -15.02 -7.40 24.69
CA ASN A 601 -14.90 -7.59 23.25
C ASN A 601 -15.27 -6.35 22.42
N ASP A 602 -15.89 -5.32 23.00
CA ASP A 602 -16.36 -4.15 22.26
C ASP A 602 -16.42 -2.85 23.09
N ASN A 603 -15.97 -2.86 24.35
CA ASN A 603 -16.08 -1.74 25.31
C ASN A 603 -17.50 -1.28 25.65
N CYS A 604 -18.53 -2.07 25.31
CA CYS A 604 -19.91 -1.72 25.62
C CYS A 604 -20.14 -1.65 27.14
N THR A 605 -20.86 -0.63 27.61
CA THR A 605 -21.23 -0.41 29.01
C THR A 605 -22.73 -0.62 29.23
N ALA A 606 -23.17 -0.72 30.49
CA ALA A 606 -24.60 -0.80 30.81
C ALA A 606 -25.40 0.39 30.25
N LEU A 607 -24.82 1.59 30.26
CA LEU A 607 -25.44 2.79 29.70
C LEU A 607 -25.63 2.68 28.18
N ILE A 608 -24.61 2.21 27.45
CA ILE A 608 -24.73 1.96 26.00
C ILE A 608 -25.79 0.88 25.72
N CYS A 609 -25.90 -0.14 26.57
CA CYS A 609 -26.94 -1.17 26.45
C CYS A 609 -28.38 -0.64 26.54
N CYS A 610 -28.61 0.52 27.19
CA CYS A 610 -29.94 1.11 27.29
C CYS A 610 -30.54 1.50 25.93
N PHE A 611 -29.71 1.70 24.90
CA PHE A 611 -30.13 2.06 23.54
C PHE A 611 -30.47 0.83 22.66
N GLY A 612 -30.39 -0.37 23.22
CA GLY A 612 -30.17 -1.56 22.42
C GLY A 612 -31.38 -2.24 21.78
N ASN A 613 -32.62 -1.78 21.97
CA ASN A 613 -33.77 -2.63 21.62
C ASN A 613 -34.99 -1.96 20.99
N ASN A 614 -35.03 -0.66 20.68
CA ASN A 614 -36.21 -0.06 20.04
C ASN A 614 -35.85 1.20 19.24
N TYR A 615 -36.62 1.46 18.18
CA TYR A 615 -36.55 2.74 17.45
C TYR A 615 -36.99 3.95 18.31
N ASN A 616 -37.73 3.69 19.39
CA ASN A 616 -38.20 4.68 20.35
C ASN A 616 -37.75 4.28 21.76
N ILE A 617 -37.17 5.24 22.48
CA ILE A 617 -36.80 5.09 23.89
C ILE A 617 -38.05 5.14 24.77
N THR A 618 -38.20 4.15 25.64
CA THR A 618 -39.30 4.05 26.62
C THR A 618 -38.99 4.84 27.89
N GLU A 619 -40.02 5.18 28.66
CA GLU A 619 -39.88 5.84 29.97
C GLU A 619 -38.98 5.03 30.92
N ASN A 620 -39.10 3.70 30.92
CA ASN A 620 -38.21 2.82 31.69
C ASN A 620 -36.74 2.97 31.30
N GLN A 621 -36.43 3.08 30.00
CA GLN A 621 -35.05 3.26 29.55
C GLN A 621 -34.49 4.61 30.00
N PHE A 622 -35.32 5.65 29.94
CA PHE A 622 -34.97 6.98 30.42
C PHE A 622 -34.67 6.96 31.93
N GLU A 623 -35.56 6.38 32.74
CA GLU A 623 -35.35 6.23 34.19
C GLU A 623 -34.10 5.39 34.51
N ILE A 624 -33.83 4.31 33.75
CA ILE A 624 -32.60 3.53 33.90
C ILE A 624 -31.36 4.40 33.66
N MET A 625 -31.35 5.22 32.60
CA MET A 625 -30.22 6.12 32.30
C MET A 625 -30.01 7.13 33.43
N GLU A 626 -31.08 7.73 33.97
CA GLU A 626 -31.02 8.65 35.11
C GLU A 626 -30.50 7.99 36.40
N LEU A 627 -30.78 6.71 36.61
CA LEU A 627 -30.24 5.95 37.74
C LEU A 627 -28.76 5.59 37.58
N LEU A 628 -28.31 5.35 36.34
CA LEU A 628 -26.96 4.89 36.04
C LEU A 628 -25.94 6.02 35.96
N ILE A 629 -26.23 7.09 35.21
CA ILE A 629 -25.27 8.17 34.91
C ILE A 629 -24.62 8.72 36.20
N PRO A 630 -25.37 9.03 37.27
CA PRO A 630 -24.80 9.53 38.52
C PRO A 630 -23.84 8.59 39.25
N LYS A 631 -23.88 7.29 38.94
CA LYS A 631 -23.10 6.25 39.61
C LYS A 631 -21.89 5.80 38.79
N MET A 632 -21.82 6.20 37.52
CA MET A 632 -20.76 5.78 36.61
C MET A 632 -19.53 6.67 36.71
N SER A 633 -18.35 6.07 36.50
CA SER A 633 -17.09 6.78 36.37
C SER A 633 -17.01 7.49 35.02
N ILE A 634 -16.22 8.57 34.96
CA ILE A 634 -16.00 9.30 33.72
C ILE A 634 -15.45 8.41 32.59
N ASP A 635 -14.56 7.47 32.93
CA ASP A 635 -14.01 6.49 31.98
C ASP A 635 -15.08 5.56 31.40
N ALA A 636 -16.12 5.21 32.17
CA ALA A 636 -17.24 4.41 31.70
C ALA A 636 -18.25 5.23 30.89
N LEU A 637 -18.47 6.50 31.24
CA LEU A 637 -19.31 7.43 30.48
C LEU A 637 -18.71 7.76 29.10
N ASN A 638 -17.38 7.95 29.04
CA ASN A 638 -16.62 8.20 27.81
C ASN A 638 -16.27 6.92 27.02
N ALA A 639 -16.83 5.76 27.40
CA ALA A 639 -16.51 4.50 26.73
C ALA A 639 -16.91 4.53 25.25
N LYS A 640 -15.98 4.15 24.37
CA LYS A 640 -16.19 4.06 22.92
C LYS A 640 -16.27 2.62 22.45
N LEU A 641 -17.29 2.33 21.64
CA LEU A 641 -17.42 1.05 20.97
C LEU A 641 -16.28 0.84 19.97
N ILE A 642 -15.60 -0.29 20.06
CA ILE A 642 -14.33 -0.48 19.33
C ILE A 642 -14.46 -0.46 17.81
N LYS A 643 -15.57 -0.99 17.28
CA LYS A 643 -15.79 -1.06 15.83
C LYS A 643 -16.39 0.19 15.23
N LYS A 644 -17.15 0.94 16.02
CA LYS A 644 -17.99 2.02 15.52
C LYS A 644 -17.62 3.39 16.07
N ASN A 645 -16.73 3.44 17.06
CA ASN A 645 -16.39 4.62 17.84
C ASN A 645 -17.61 5.36 18.44
N GLU A 646 -18.75 4.70 18.55
CA GLU A 646 -19.97 5.25 19.16
C GLU A 646 -19.86 5.23 20.69
N THR A 647 -20.48 6.22 21.32
CA THR A 647 -20.52 6.42 22.77
C THR A 647 -21.96 6.54 23.24
N ALA A 648 -22.20 6.49 24.56
CA ALA A 648 -23.52 6.79 25.12
C ALA A 648 -24.01 8.19 24.71
N MET A 649 -23.09 9.17 24.68
CA MET A 649 -23.36 10.53 24.23
C MET A 649 -23.79 10.58 22.75
N SER A 650 -23.09 9.87 21.85
CA SER A 650 -23.50 9.85 20.43
C SER A 650 -24.88 9.21 20.24
N TYR A 651 -25.20 8.17 21.01
CA TYR A 651 -26.54 7.57 21.00
C TYR A 651 -27.62 8.52 21.55
N ALA A 652 -27.36 9.24 22.63
CA ALA A 652 -28.28 10.23 23.18
C ALA A 652 -28.53 11.39 22.20
N ILE A 653 -27.47 11.87 21.55
CA ILE A 653 -27.54 12.90 20.50
C ILE A 653 -28.38 12.39 19.32
N GLU A 654 -28.09 11.20 18.78
CA GLU A 654 -28.83 10.64 17.64
C GLU A 654 -30.33 10.46 17.96
N ASN A 655 -30.67 10.10 19.19
CA ASN A 655 -32.06 9.90 19.64
C ASN A 655 -32.76 11.20 20.06
N GLY A 656 -32.09 12.36 20.02
CA GLY A 656 -32.68 13.64 20.42
C GLY A 656 -33.01 13.71 21.91
N LEU A 657 -32.30 12.97 22.77
CA LEU A 657 -32.58 12.89 24.20
C LEU A 657 -31.96 14.07 24.95
N VAL A 658 -32.58 15.25 24.87
CA VAL A 658 -32.08 16.52 25.43
C VAL A 658 -31.69 16.38 26.91
N ASP A 659 -32.56 15.76 27.72
CA ASP A 659 -32.34 15.63 29.16
C ASP A 659 -31.20 14.66 29.51
N ILE A 660 -31.02 13.59 28.72
CA ILE A 660 -29.91 12.64 28.90
C ILE A 660 -28.59 13.28 28.45
N VAL A 661 -28.60 14.05 27.36
CA VAL A 661 -27.44 14.84 26.92
C VAL A 661 -27.03 15.83 28.00
N LYS A 662 -27.99 16.58 28.56
CA LYS A 662 -27.74 17.50 29.67
C LYS A 662 -27.17 16.77 30.88
N LEU A 663 -27.76 15.64 31.26
CA LEU A 663 -27.28 14.84 32.38
C LEU A 663 -25.85 14.32 32.14
N LEU A 664 -25.50 13.91 30.93
CA LEU A 664 -24.12 13.50 30.60
C LEU A 664 -23.13 14.67 30.71
N ILE A 665 -23.53 15.87 30.31
CA ILE A 665 -22.75 17.11 30.47
C ILE A 665 -22.56 17.42 31.96
N ASP A 666 -23.62 17.36 32.77
CA ASP A 666 -23.59 17.62 34.22
C ASP A 666 -22.64 16.66 34.97
N TYR A 667 -22.34 15.49 34.38
CA TYR A 667 -21.38 14.50 34.88
C TYR A 667 -20.03 14.51 34.13
N ASN A 668 -19.69 15.64 33.51
CA ASN A 668 -18.38 15.96 32.93
C ASN A 668 -17.89 15.03 31.80
N VAL A 669 -18.79 14.48 30.98
CA VAL A 669 -18.41 13.78 29.73
C VAL A 669 -17.52 14.66 28.87
N ASP A 670 -16.46 14.08 28.27
CA ASP A 670 -15.53 14.85 27.44
C ASP A 670 -16.17 15.18 26.09
N LEU A 671 -16.54 16.44 25.90
CA LEU A 671 -17.22 16.92 24.70
C LEU A 671 -16.29 17.09 23.49
N ASN A 672 -14.96 17.09 23.70
CA ASN A 672 -13.97 17.21 22.63
C ASN A 672 -13.65 15.86 21.95
N GLU A 673 -14.14 14.76 22.52
CA GLU A 673 -13.91 13.43 21.98
C GLU A 673 -14.63 13.20 20.65
N LYS A 674 -13.96 12.47 19.75
CA LYS A 674 -14.52 12.05 18.46
C LYS A 674 -15.40 10.81 18.60
N CYS A 675 -16.49 10.74 17.84
CA CYS A 675 -17.46 9.67 17.85
C CYS A 675 -17.78 9.16 16.43
N THR A 676 -18.51 8.05 16.34
CA THR A 676 -18.94 7.38 15.10
C THR A 676 -17.80 6.85 14.22
N LEU A 677 -18.13 6.12 13.15
CA LEU A 677 -17.15 5.55 12.22
C LEU A 677 -16.31 6.62 11.52
N ASP A 678 -16.85 7.82 11.36
CA ASP A 678 -16.17 8.92 10.68
C ASP A 678 -15.18 9.66 11.58
N GLU A 679 -15.13 9.33 12.87
CA GLU A 679 -14.30 9.96 13.90
C GLU A 679 -14.49 11.49 13.96
N ILE A 680 -15.75 11.93 14.06
CA ILE A 680 -16.17 13.34 14.10
C ILE A 680 -16.55 13.77 15.51
N SER A 681 -16.35 15.04 15.87
CA SER A 681 -16.76 15.59 17.16
C SER A 681 -18.27 15.52 17.39
N TYR A 682 -18.72 15.54 18.65
CA TYR A 682 -20.16 15.57 18.97
C TYR A 682 -20.87 16.80 18.39
N LEU A 683 -20.20 17.96 18.41
CA LEU A 683 -20.72 19.20 17.82
C LEU A 683 -20.96 19.03 16.33
N TYR A 684 -19.97 18.53 15.59
CA TYR A 684 -20.09 18.29 14.15
C TYR A 684 -21.14 17.23 13.82
N TYR A 685 -21.19 16.14 14.61
CA TYR A 685 -22.21 15.09 14.46
C TYR A 685 -23.63 15.63 14.70
N CYS A 686 -23.82 16.51 15.67
CA CYS A 686 -25.12 17.15 15.92
C CYS A 686 -25.56 18.03 14.74
N ILE A 687 -24.66 18.85 14.18
CA ILE A 687 -24.93 19.65 12.97
C ILE A 687 -25.31 18.76 11.79
N GLN A 688 -24.64 17.61 11.63
CA GLN A 688 -24.97 16.63 10.60
C GLN A 688 -26.38 16.07 10.76
N LEU A 689 -26.81 15.76 11.99
CA LEU A 689 -28.18 15.30 12.27
C LEU A 689 -29.22 16.40 12.05
N ILE A 690 -28.91 17.67 12.36
CA ILE A 690 -29.76 18.82 12.03
C ILE A 690 -29.95 18.88 10.51
N TYR A 691 -28.87 18.81 9.75
CA TYR A 691 -28.93 18.76 8.29
C TYR A 691 -29.83 17.60 7.81
N PHE A 692 -29.63 16.38 8.32
CA PHE A 692 -30.47 15.23 7.97
C PHE A 692 -31.94 15.40 8.34
N SER A 693 -32.24 16.07 9.45
CA SER A 693 -33.61 16.38 9.86
C SER A 693 -34.32 17.32 8.88
N ASN A 694 -33.58 18.16 8.17
CA ASN A 694 -34.11 19.12 7.20
C ASN A 694 -34.24 18.54 5.78
N LEU A 695 -33.65 17.37 5.49
CA LEU A 695 -33.75 16.73 4.19
C LEU A 695 -35.09 16.00 3.99
N ASN A 696 -35.66 16.11 2.79
CA ASN A 696 -36.71 15.18 2.36
C ASN A 696 -36.11 13.77 2.17
N LEU A 697 -36.97 12.76 2.05
CA LEU A 697 -36.50 11.38 1.95
C LEU A 697 -35.59 11.19 0.73
N ASP A 698 -35.94 11.76 -0.43
CA ASP A 698 -35.15 11.64 -1.65
C ASP A 698 -33.76 12.28 -1.49
N ASP A 699 -33.68 13.46 -0.88
CA ASP A 699 -32.42 14.17 -0.63
C ASP A 699 -31.58 13.48 0.44
N TYR A 700 -32.20 12.88 1.46
CA TYR A 700 -31.52 12.06 2.46
C TYR A 700 -30.96 10.78 1.83
N LEU A 701 -31.76 10.05 1.04
CA LEU A 701 -31.31 8.87 0.31
C LEU A 701 -30.24 9.24 -0.73
N ASN A 702 -30.38 10.39 -1.39
CA ASN A 702 -29.38 10.93 -2.29
C ASN A 702 -28.12 11.26 -1.52
N PHE A 703 -28.17 11.90 -0.36
CA PHE A 703 -26.99 12.17 0.47
C PHE A 703 -26.28 10.87 0.87
N LEU A 704 -27.00 9.85 1.34
CA LEU A 704 -26.42 8.54 1.65
C LEU A 704 -25.80 7.89 0.40
N ARG A 705 -26.48 7.99 -0.74
CA ARG A 705 -26.05 7.43 -2.02
C ARG A 705 -24.88 8.20 -2.65
N TYR A 706 -24.85 9.52 -2.53
CA TYR A 706 -23.84 10.40 -3.12
C TYR A 706 -22.65 10.61 -2.21
N GLY A 707 -22.83 10.60 -0.89
CA GLY A 707 -21.75 10.40 0.07
C GLY A 707 -21.04 9.06 -0.14
N SER A 708 -21.78 8.01 -0.54
CA SER A 708 -21.18 6.76 -1.01
C SER A 708 -20.64 6.81 -2.45
N LYS A 709 -21.09 7.75 -3.31
CA LYS A 709 -20.64 7.90 -4.71
C LYS A 709 -19.55 8.94 -4.95
N SER A 710 -19.31 9.92 -4.07
CA SER A 710 -18.07 10.71 -4.10
C SER A 710 -16.86 9.80 -3.83
N VAL A 711 -17.11 8.66 -3.19
CA VAL A 711 -16.20 7.51 -3.08
C VAL A 711 -16.29 6.56 -4.31
N SER A 712 -17.35 6.59 -5.12
CA SER A 712 -17.64 5.62 -6.19
C SER A 712 -17.79 6.16 -7.63
N SER A 713 -17.52 7.44 -7.90
CA SER A 713 -17.71 8.03 -9.25
C SER A 713 -16.68 7.58 -10.28
N SER A 714 -15.72 6.72 -9.89
CA SER A 714 -14.83 5.96 -10.77
C SER A 714 -15.46 4.71 -11.39
N GLN A 715 -16.69 4.31 -11.01
CA GLN A 715 -17.21 2.96 -11.31
C GLN A 715 -18.13 2.80 -12.55
N LYS A 716 -18.53 3.86 -13.25
CA LYS A 716 -19.51 3.75 -14.36
C LYS A 716 -18.92 3.51 -15.75
N GLU A 717 -17.64 3.79 -15.95
CA GLU A 717 -16.94 3.51 -17.23
C GLU A 717 -16.09 2.24 -17.19
N SER A 718 -15.69 1.80 -15.99
CA SER A 718 -14.97 0.54 -15.76
C SER A 718 -15.87 -0.69 -15.96
N SER A 719 -17.16 -0.61 -15.63
CA SER A 719 -18.09 -1.75 -15.66
C SER A 719 -18.47 -2.26 -17.06
N LYS A 720 -18.13 -1.55 -18.15
CA LYS A 720 -18.43 -1.98 -19.53
C LYS A 720 -17.26 -2.65 -20.28
N ILE A 721 -16.05 -2.61 -19.73
CA ILE A 721 -14.85 -3.22 -20.35
C ILE A 721 -14.49 -4.57 -19.67
N ILE A 722 -15.11 -4.88 -18.52
CA ILE A 722 -14.75 -5.96 -17.59
C ILE A 722 -15.22 -7.39 -17.99
N GLN A 723 -15.89 -7.60 -19.14
CA GLN A 723 -16.47 -8.91 -19.49
C GLN A 723 -15.64 -9.77 -20.47
N ALA A 724 -14.36 -10.00 -20.18
CA ALA A 724 -13.61 -11.09 -20.82
C ALA A 724 -12.50 -11.67 -19.92
N ASN A 725 -12.76 -12.87 -19.37
CA ASN A 725 -11.83 -13.87 -18.82
C ASN A 725 -11.78 -14.05 -17.26
N PRO A 726 -12.15 -15.23 -16.69
CA PRO A 726 -12.50 -15.38 -15.26
C PRO A 726 -11.36 -15.68 -14.27
N LEU A 727 -10.09 -15.78 -14.68
CA LEU A 727 -8.97 -16.12 -13.78
C LEU A 727 -8.21 -14.91 -13.21
N ILE A 728 -8.46 -13.70 -13.74
CA ILE A 728 -7.67 -12.49 -13.41
C ILE A 728 -8.48 -11.47 -12.56
N ASN A 729 -9.82 -11.54 -12.54
CA ASN A 729 -10.65 -10.41 -12.08
C ASN A 729 -11.24 -10.50 -10.65
N ASN A 730 -10.79 -11.40 -9.78
CA ASN A 730 -11.15 -11.35 -8.34
C ASN A 730 -10.05 -10.74 -7.45
N ILE A 731 -9.09 -10.05 -8.06
CA ILE A 731 -7.89 -9.50 -7.41
C ILE A 731 -8.05 -8.04 -6.95
N PHE A 732 -9.07 -7.32 -7.42
CA PHE A 732 -9.33 -5.93 -7.04
C PHE A 732 -10.75 -5.76 -6.51
N ASP A 733 -10.98 -6.28 -5.31
CA ASP A 733 -11.97 -5.71 -4.40
C ASP A 733 -11.69 -6.26 -3.02
N ASN A 734 -11.17 -5.42 -2.12
CA ASN A 734 -11.39 -5.51 -0.68
C ASN A 734 -10.77 -4.26 -0.03
N GLU A 735 -11.39 -3.11 -0.26
CA GLU A 735 -11.71 -2.30 0.92
C GLU A 735 -13.05 -2.81 1.44
N ILE A 736 -13.14 -3.06 2.74
CA ILE A 736 -14.44 -3.09 3.41
C ILE A 736 -14.94 -1.65 3.37
N GLN A 737 -15.46 -1.22 2.23
CA GLN A 737 -16.50 -0.22 2.18
C GLN A 737 -17.82 -0.98 2.32
N LEU A 738 -18.66 -0.51 3.24
CA LEU A 738 -20.06 -0.93 3.36
C LEU A 738 -20.66 -1.07 1.97
N ASN A 739 -20.84 -2.31 1.52
CA ASN A 739 -21.24 -2.63 0.16
C ASN A 739 -22.76 -2.43 0.02
N LEU A 740 -23.18 -1.16 0.17
CA LEU A 740 -24.53 -0.65 0.01
C LEU A 740 -25.07 -0.98 -1.39
N SER A 741 -24.22 -1.02 -2.41
CA SER A 741 -24.61 -1.36 -3.79
C SER A 741 -25.06 -2.82 -3.94
N ASN A 742 -24.39 -3.77 -3.27
CA ASN A 742 -24.82 -5.17 -3.24
C ASN A 742 -26.10 -5.41 -2.40
N MET A 743 -26.35 -4.58 -1.38
CA MET A 743 -27.63 -4.59 -0.64
C MET A 743 -28.78 -3.99 -1.47
N ILE A 744 -28.55 -2.86 -2.17
CA ILE A 744 -29.55 -2.17 -2.99
C ILE A 744 -29.95 -3.00 -4.22
N ASN A 745 -29.04 -3.83 -4.76
CA ASN A 745 -29.31 -4.68 -5.93
C ASN A 745 -30.00 -6.01 -5.57
N ASN A 746 -30.08 -6.37 -4.29
CA ASN A 746 -30.86 -7.52 -3.83
C ASN A 746 -32.28 -7.06 -3.44
N PRO A 747 -33.35 -7.58 -4.06
CA PRO A 747 -34.72 -7.11 -3.83
C PRO A 747 -35.16 -7.14 -2.36
N ILE A 748 -34.71 -8.14 -1.59
CA ILE A 748 -35.08 -8.32 -0.18
C ILE A 748 -34.33 -7.31 0.70
N HIS A 749 -33.02 -7.15 0.49
CA HIS A 749 -32.22 -6.19 1.25
C HIS A 749 -32.56 -4.74 0.90
N LYS A 750 -32.94 -4.46 -0.34
CA LYS A 750 -33.41 -3.14 -0.77
C LYS A 750 -34.67 -2.72 -0.02
N ALA A 751 -35.66 -3.60 0.10
CA ALA A 751 -36.88 -3.31 0.85
C ALA A 751 -36.58 -3.00 2.33
N ILE A 752 -35.71 -3.81 2.95
CA ILE A 752 -35.26 -3.58 4.35
C ILE A 752 -34.51 -2.25 4.47
N TRP A 753 -33.65 -1.92 3.51
CA TRP A 753 -32.89 -0.68 3.51
C TRP A 753 -33.77 0.55 3.30
N ASP A 754 -34.75 0.47 2.40
CA ASP A 754 -35.74 1.53 2.17
C ASP A 754 -36.57 1.77 3.44
N ASP A 755 -37.00 0.69 4.11
CA ASP A 755 -37.74 0.77 5.38
C ASP A 755 -36.91 1.39 6.51
N ILE A 756 -35.65 0.96 6.68
CA ILE A 756 -34.72 1.53 7.69
C ILE A 756 -34.45 3.00 7.38
N SER A 757 -34.16 3.34 6.13
CA SER A 757 -33.83 4.71 5.74
C SER A 757 -35.02 5.64 5.91
N LYS A 758 -36.23 5.17 5.61
CA LYS A 758 -37.47 5.88 5.87
C LYS A 758 -37.73 6.07 7.37
N ALA A 759 -37.50 5.04 8.18
CA ALA A 759 -37.60 5.13 9.64
C ALA A 759 -36.60 6.14 10.21
N ASN A 760 -35.34 6.11 9.76
CA ASN A 760 -34.30 7.05 10.18
C ASN A 760 -34.61 8.49 9.77
N ASN A 761 -34.99 8.73 8.50
CA ASN A 761 -35.36 10.09 8.06
C ASN A 761 -36.55 10.64 8.86
N LYS A 762 -37.55 9.80 9.15
CA LYS A 762 -38.66 10.19 10.01
C LYS A 762 -38.18 10.52 11.43
N ARG A 763 -37.36 9.66 12.03
CA ARG A 763 -36.80 9.88 13.37
C ARG A 763 -36.01 11.18 13.46
N TYR A 764 -35.19 11.49 12.47
CA TYR A 764 -34.42 12.74 12.43
C TYR A 764 -35.35 13.95 12.35
N LYS A 765 -36.39 13.90 11.50
CA LYS A 765 -37.41 14.96 11.43
C LYS A 765 -38.16 15.18 12.73
N ASP A 766 -38.63 14.09 13.34
CA ASP A 766 -39.38 14.12 14.60
C ASP A 766 -38.53 14.75 15.73
N ASN A 767 -37.20 14.61 15.67
CA ASN A 767 -36.26 15.14 16.64
C ASN A 767 -35.59 16.47 16.24
N SER A 768 -35.95 17.10 15.12
CA SER A 768 -35.31 18.33 14.63
C SER A 768 -35.17 19.41 15.71
N LYS A 769 -36.26 19.72 16.43
CA LYS A 769 -36.24 20.69 17.55
C LYS A 769 -35.32 20.28 18.69
N ASN A 770 -35.22 19.00 18.97
CA ASN A 770 -34.36 18.48 20.03
C ASN A 770 -32.88 18.57 19.62
N TYR A 771 -32.55 18.38 18.34
CA TYR A 771 -31.18 18.55 17.87
C TYR A 771 -30.70 19.99 18.01
N TYR A 772 -31.52 21.00 17.73
CA TYR A 772 -31.14 22.40 18.01
C TYR A 772 -30.91 22.65 19.51
N LYS A 773 -31.77 22.13 20.39
CA LYS A 773 -31.55 22.22 21.85
C LYS A 773 -30.26 21.54 22.30
N ILE A 774 -29.96 20.37 21.72
CA ILE A 774 -28.73 19.62 21.99
C ILE A 774 -27.52 20.40 21.48
N PHE A 775 -27.61 21.00 20.29
CA PHE A 775 -26.58 21.87 19.74
C PHE A 775 -26.30 23.04 20.68
N ASP A 776 -27.33 23.75 21.16
CA ASP A 776 -27.17 24.83 22.12
C ASP A 776 -26.49 24.35 23.41
N LEU A 777 -26.91 23.20 23.96
CA LEU A 777 -26.26 22.61 25.14
C LEU A 777 -24.77 22.29 24.90
N LEU A 778 -24.42 21.74 23.74
CA LEU A 778 -23.03 21.43 23.38
C LEU A 778 -22.21 22.71 23.26
N VAL A 779 -22.70 23.69 22.51
CA VAL A 779 -22.03 24.99 22.27
C VAL A 779 -21.85 25.76 23.58
N ASP A 780 -22.83 25.73 24.48
CA ASP A 780 -22.76 26.43 25.76
C ASP A 780 -21.69 25.83 26.70
N ASN A 781 -21.41 24.53 26.59
CA ASN A 781 -20.50 23.79 27.46
C ASN A 781 -19.14 23.42 26.81
N LEU A 782 -18.90 23.81 25.56
CA LEU A 782 -17.61 23.64 24.88
C LEU A 782 -16.72 24.87 25.09
N ASP A 783 -15.46 24.63 25.47
CA ASP A 783 -14.42 25.67 25.55
C ASP A 783 -13.85 26.03 24.17
N TYR A 784 -13.95 25.12 23.19
CA TYR A 784 -13.39 25.28 21.86
C TYR A 784 -14.32 24.66 20.80
N VAL A 785 -14.76 25.48 19.84
CA VAL A 785 -15.76 25.08 18.83
C VAL A 785 -15.17 24.83 17.43
N ASP A 786 -13.91 25.19 17.20
CA ASP A 786 -13.25 25.07 15.89
C ASP A 786 -12.50 23.72 15.70
N ILE A 787 -13.13 22.62 16.11
CA ILE A 787 -12.56 21.28 15.92
C ILE A 787 -12.58 20.95 14.41
N SER A 788 -11.41 20.93 13.78
CA SER A 788 -11.28 20.56 12.37
C SER A 788 -11.53 19.06 12.16
N GLU A 789 -12.44 18.75 11.25
CA GLU A 789 -12.76 17.38 10.83
C GLU A 789 -12.01 16.98 9.55
N LYS A 790 -12.39 15.82 8.98
CA LYS A 790 -11.85 15.35 7.70
C LYS A 790 -12.00 16.44 6.62
N ASN A 791 -10.98 16.55 5.77
CA ASN A 791 -10.88 17.59 4.74
C ASN A 791 -10.84 19.02 5.28
N GLY A 792 -10.52 19.26 6.56
CA GLY A 792 -10.37 20.60 7.11
C GLY A 792 -11.68 21.32 7.40
N PHE A 793 -12.82 20.63 7.41
CA PHE A 793 -14.11 21.24 7.73
C PHE A 793 -14.22 21.53 9.22
N THR A 794 -14.44 22.80 9.58
CA THR A 794 -14.84 23.19 10.94
C THR A 794 -16.37 23.19 11.06
N PRO A 795 -16.94 23.14 12.28
CA PRO A 795 -18.38 23.29 12.50
C PRO A 795 -18.97 24.54 11.85
N LEU A 796 -18.24 25.67 11.85
CA LEU A 796 -18.69 26.91 11.23
C LEU A 796 -18.74 26.82 9.69
N ILE A 797 -17.74 26.19 9.07
CA ILE A 797 -17.74 25.95 7.61
C ILE A 797 -18.93 25.06 7.24
N PHE A 798 -19.17 23.97 7.97
CA PHE A 798 -20.26 23.06 7.66
C PHE A 798 -21.65 23.69 7.92
N ALA A 799 -21.82 24.43 9.02
CA ALA A 799 -23.03 25.19 9.30
C ALA A 799 -23.37 26.19 8.19
N THR A 800 -22.34 26.83 7.63
CA THR A 800 -22.49 27.79 6.53
C THR A 800 -22.80 27.08 5.21
N GLU A 801 -22.18 25.92 4.94
CA GLU A 801 -22.48 25.08 3.77
C GLU A 801 -23.96 24.67 3.74
N ILE A 802 -24.50 24.21 4.87
CA ILE A 802 -25.92 23.83 4.98
C ILE A 802 -26.87 25.03 5.08
N ASN A 803 -26.34 26.25 5.05
CA ASN A 803 -27.08 27.52 5.06
C ASN A 803 -27.94 27.74 6.32
N ASP A 804 -27.48 27.28 7.49
CA ASP A 804 -28.20 27.42 8.75
C ASP A 804 -27.72 28.65 9.56
N THR A 805 -28.45 29.75 9.42
CA THR A 805 -28.12 31.03 10.06
C THR A 805 -28.15 30.98 11.59
N HIS A 806 -28.99 30.14 12.20
CA HIS A 806 -29.04 30.04 13.66
C HIS A 806 -27.76 29.39 14.20
N ILE A 807 -27.34 28.28 13.61
CA ILE A 807 -26.10 27.59 13.99
C ILE A 807 -24.89 28.50 13.78
N VAL A 808 -24.81 29.20 12.64
CA VAL A 808 -23.71 30.14 12.37
C VAL A 808 -23.63 31.23 13.43
N LYS A 809 -24.74 31.89 13.77
CA LYS A 809 -24.76 32.92 14.83
C LYS A 809 -24.27 32.38 16.16
N ARG A 810 -24.76 31.22 16.59
CA ARG A 810 -24.39 30.60 17.87
C ARG A 810 -22.92 30.19 17.92
N LEU A 811 -22.35 29.71 16.82
CA LEU A 811 -20.91 29.41 16.74
C LEU A 811 -20.06 30.67 16.82
N LEU A 812 -20.45 31.75 16.12
CA LEU A 812 -19.76 33.04 16.19
C LEU A 812 -19.85 33.69 17.58
N GLU A 813 -20.99 33.54 18.28
CA GLU A 813 -21.14 33.95 19.68
C GLU A 813 -20.19 33.21 20.64
N LYS A 814 -19.67 32.04 20.23
CA LYS A 814 -18.64 31.26 20.93
C LYS A 814 -17.25 31.38 20.27
N ASP A 815 -17.00 32.51 19.62
CA ASP A 815 -15.71 32.88 19.02
C ASP A 815 -15.19 31.88 17.96
N ALA A 816 -16.08 31.18 17.25
CA ALA A 816 -15.68 30.35 16.11
C ALA A 816 -14.99 31.20 15.03
N ASN A 817 -13.84 30.75 14.53
CA ASN A 817 -13.01 31.52 13.61
C ASN A 817 -13.50 31.38 12.15
N PRO A 818 -14.01 32.47 11.52
CA PRO A 818 -14.51 32.44 10.15
C PRO A 818 -13.39 32.35 9.09
N ASP A 819 -12.13 32.56 9.47
CA ASP A 819 -10.97 32.59 8.57
C ASP A 819 -10.28 31.23 8.41
N TYR A 820 -10.78 30.17 9.03
CA TYR A 820 -10.28 28.83 8.75
C TYR A 820 -10.68 28.36 7.34
N TYR A 821 -9.72 27.73 6.67
CA TYR A 821 -9.89 27.14 5.34
C TYR A 821 -9.94 25.63 5.46
N ASN A 822 -10.89 25.02 4.75
CA ASN A 822 -10.87 23.58 4.52
C ASN A 822 -9.80 23.21 3.48
N ASN A 823 -9.58 21.91 3.26
CA ASN A 823 -8.60 21.39 2.29
C ASN A 823 -8.96 21.72 0.82
N PHE A 824 -10.15 22.28 0.59
CA PHE A 824 -10.59 22.80 -0.72
C PHE A 824 -10.34 24.31 -0.86
N ASN A 825 -9.62 24.93 0.08
CA ASN A 825 -9.39 26.37 0.16
C ASN A 825 -10.68 27.20 0.21
N PHE A 826 -11.76 26.64 0.78
CA PHE A 826 -12.97 27.38 1.09
C PHE A 826 -13.03 27.67 2.60
N ARG A 827 -13.33 28.92 2.95
CA ARG A 827 -13.72 29.33 4.31
C ARG A 827 -15.24 29.52 4.41
N ALA A 828 -15.75 29.77 5.61
CA ALA A 828 -17.20 29.93 5.85
C ALA A 828 -17.83 30.96 4.90
N TYR A 829 -17.20 32.14 4.76
CA TYR A 829 -17.69 33.21 3.88
C TYR A 829 -17.89 32.75 2.42
N ASP A 830 -17.04 31.86 1.91
CA ASP A 830 -17.16 31.40 0.52
C ASP A 830 -18.41 30.53 0.32
N TYR A 831 -18.78 29.72 1.31
CA TYR A 831 -20.03 28.97 1.29
C TYR A 831 -21.26 29.88 1.43
N ALA A 832 -21.19 30.93 2.26
CA ALA A 832 -22.26 31.93 2.34
C ALA A 832 -22.51 32.61 0.98
N LYS A 833 -21.43 32.91 0.26
CA LYS A 833 -21.48 33.44 -1.12
C LYS A 833 -22.05 32.43 -2.11
N LEU A 834 -21.68 31.15 -2.04
CA LEU A 834 -22.24 30.09 -2.89
C LEU A 834 -23.75 29.92 -2.65
N ASN A 835 -24.17 30.00 -1.39
CA ASN A 835 -25.57 29.96 -0.99
C ASN A 835 -26.35 31.24 -1.31
N LYS A 836 -25.65 32.31 -1.72
CA LYS A 836 -26.22 33.64 -1.97
C LYS A 836 -26.99 34.18 -0.76
N ASN A 837 -26.48 33.89 0.44
CA ASN A 837 -27.09 34.33 1.69
C ASN A 837 -26.36 35.58 2.20
N GLU A 838 -26.94 36.75 1.93
CA GLU A 838 -26.36 38.05 2.30
C GLU A 838 -26.20 38.20 3.81
N GLU A 839 -27.17 37.71 4.60
CA GLU A 839 -27.07 37.75 6.07
C GLU A 839 -25.87 36.96 6.59
N LEU A 840 -25.62 35.76 6.03
CA LEU A 840 -24.44 34.97 6.40
C LEU A 840 -23.14 35.62 5.94
N MET A 841 -23.14 36.27 4.77
CA MET A 841 -21.97 37.00 4.30
C MET A 841 -21.62 38.15 5.25
N ASP A 842 -22.61 38.93 5.68
CA ASP A 842 -22.44 40.03 6.62
C ASP A 842 -21.95 39.57 8.00
N LEU A 843 -22.44 38.42 8.48
CA LEU A 843 -21.99 37.82 9.75
C LEU A 843 -20.55 37.28 9.71
N LEU A 844 -20.01 36.97 8.52
CA LEU A 844 -18.72 36.30 8.32
C LEU A 844 -17.62 37.24 7.80
N THR A 845 -17.90 38.55 7.78
CA THR A 845 -16.97 39.65 7.48
C THR A 845 -16.58 40.41 8.72
#